data_AF-A0A2T7C711-F1
#
_entry.id   AF-A0A2T7C711-F1
#
_cell.length_a   1.000
_cell.length_b   1.000
_cell.length_c   1.000
_cell.angle_alpha   90.00
_cell.angle_beta   90.00
_cell.angle_gamma   90.00
#
_symmetry.space_group_name_H-M   'P 1'
#
loop_
_entity.id
_entity.type
_entity.pdbx_description
1 polymer ?
#
loop_
_entity_poly.entity_id
_entity_poly.type
_entity_poly.pdbx_seq_one_letter_code
_entity_poly.pdbx_strand_id
1 'polypeptide(L)'
;MQPLPSQISPCCRASHGPSFAGAGMARSKAIWPIPTHRPALVLAAAHSRRQKQQPSSNSLHQATPAAGEKPHHLAGPKLGASPTSTVYVGGKLLLQTFLDAPSNQLRLSFQLVSATVAGGDGRGVRGEEAVLEAILGGCEETELEVKLAWREALGAPGAVVVKNHSDFPVYLKVLTCSAAAGLRVAVDFACNGWVYPVGKHPYRLFFTNDAYVKENTPRPLLGYREDELALLRGEGADERAFQEWDRVYDYALYNDLGNPDLRRDLARPTLGGSWEYPYPRRTKTGRPPTRTDPHTETRVPLDQQIYVPCDERVGTDVIAAPSLPNLGGHFKSIAEIYSLVGLDDVGRLAKAKQVINSRAAAPKFPVPQVISVNPISWRRDEEFARQMLAGTNPVCIKRVTKFPLTSDLDRTAYGDQDSKITEGHIEKNMSGMTLQQALEDGRLFVVDHHDWVMPYLKRINELPGEEEIGEISPRKAYAARTLLFLNNDSTLRPLAIELSSPHQDDEQLGSVTTVYTPPDTSDDILSANKFTAWDLAKAHATANDTSKNNFVIHWLNVHATMEPLVIATNRQLSVLHPVHKLLKPHFRNTLHVNAVARQIIFGSGDRRKNDDIFRGIQEVTYLPSKYAMEMSSKAYTNWNFTELALPADLIKRGVAKGDPNNPEKLELLIKDYPFAVLALITLISLSTNSQTL
;
A
#
# COMPACT_ATOMS: atom_id res chain seq x y z
N MET A 1 63.52 33.59 -18.62
CA MET A 1 63.77 33.62 -17.17
C MET A 1 62.46 33.30 -16.46
N GLN A 2 62.41 32.16 -15.79
CA GLN A 2 61.55 31.92 -14.62
C GLN A 2 61.93 32.93 -13.51
N PRO A 3 61.05 33.26 -12.52
CA PRO A 3 60.73 32.28 -11.47
C PRO A 3 59.31 32.32 -10.85
N LEU A 4 58.92 31.13 -10.37
CA LEU A 4 58.01 30.77 -9.25
C LEU A 4 58.69 31.12 -7.89
N PRO A 5 58.25 30.71 -6.67
CA PRO A 5 56.93 30.50 -6.02
C PRO A 5 56.89 30.99 -4.52
N SER A 6 55.87 30.54 -3.77
CA SER A 6 55.74 30.39 -2.30
C SER A 6 54.95 31.50 -1.57
N GLN A 7 53.97 31.20 -0.72
CA GLN A 7 54.14 30.41 0.51
C GLN A 7 52.99 29.46 0.85
N ILE A 8 53.38 28.25 1.28
CA ILE A 8 52.66 27.32 2.15
C ILE A 8 53.48 27.24 3.44
N SER A 9 52.83 27.24 4.62
CA SER A 9 53.28 26.50 5.83
C SER A 9 52.32 26.64 7.02
N PRO A 10 52.37 25.76 8.05
CA PRO A 10 51.36 24.71 8.25
C PRO A 10 50.91 24.55 9.73
N CYS A 11 50.33 23.39 10.07
CA CYS A 11 49.92 22.86 11.39
C CYS A 11 48.44 23.14 11.76
N CYS A 12 47.61 22.16 12.14
CA CYS A 12 47.89 20.99 12.98
C CYS A 12 46.87 19.85 12.79
N ARG A 13 47.42 18.62 12.85
CA ARG A 13 46.89 17.38 13.46
C ARG A 13 45.66 16.69 12.86
N ALA A 14 45.97 15.65 12.11
CA ALA A 14 45.17 14.44 11.98
C ALA A 14 44.79 13.86 13.34
N SER A 15 43.49 13.60 13.53
CA SER A 15 42.99 12.58 14.44
C SER A 15 42.45 11.43 13.61
N HIS A 16 43.07 10.27 13.76
CA HIS A 16 42.50 8.99 13.37
C HIS A 16 41.22 8.75 14.19
N GLY A 17 40.11 8.46 13.51
CA GLY A 17 38.82 8.05 14.06
C GLY A 17 38.04 7.31 12.96
N PRO A 18 37.21 6.31 13.30
CA PRO A 18 37.26 5.01 12.65
C PRO A 18 36.46 4.88 11.35
N SER A 19 36.98 3.97 10.51
CA SER A 19 36.28 3.14 9.52
C SER A 19 34.78 2.99 9.78
N PHE A 20 33.97 3.48 8.84
CA PHE A 20 32.54 3.18 8.78
C PHE A 20 32.34 1.76 8.26
N ALA A 21 32.26 0.81 9.19
CA ALA A 21 31.55 -0.43 8.99
C ALA A 21 30.03 -0.13 9.02
N GLY A 22 29.33 -0.47 7.94
CA GLY A 22 27.90 -0.75 7.92
C GLY A 22 26.98 0.36 8.44
N ALA A 23 26.63 1.31 7.57
CA ALA A 23 25.26 1.81 7.59
C ALA A 23 24.37 0.68 7.07
N GLY A 24 24.04 -0.25 7.97
CA GLY A 24 22.95 -1.17 7.73
C GLY A 24 21.73 -0.34 7.39
N MET A 25 21.12 -0.59 6.24
CA MET A 25 19.66 -0.61 6.21
C MET A 25 19.25 -1.34 7.49
N ALA A 26 18.55 -0.65 8.38
CA ALA A 26 17.83 -1.32 9.44
C ALA A 26 17.08 -2.45 8.74
N ARG A 27 17.55 -3.68 8.96
CA ARG A 27 16.70 -4.84 8.75
C ARG A 27 15.51 -4.54 9.63
N SER A 28 14.39 -4.16 9.03
CA SER A 28 13.13 -4.36 9.71
C SER A 28 13.10 -5.86 10.00
N LYS A 29 13.37 -6.22 11.26
CA LYS A 29 13.12 -7.58 11.77
C LYS A 29 11.61 -7.74 11.95
N ALA A 30 10.89 -7.56 10.86
CA ALA A 30 9.46 -7.80 10.72
C ALA A 30 9.17 -8.26 9.28
N ILE A 31 10.04 -9.12 8.73
CA ILE A 31 9.69 -10.00 7.62
C ILE A 31 10.11 -11.40 8.08
N TRP A 32 9.12 -12.23 8.39
CA TRP A 32 9.29 -13.62 8.78
C TRP A 32 10.13 -14.39 7.75
N PRO A 33 10.94 -15.38 8.17
CA PRO A 33 11.67 -16.22 7.24
C PRO A 33 10.70 -17.02 6.36
N ILE A 34 11.04 -17.15 5.08
CA ILE A 34 10.46 -18.18 4.20
C ILE A 34 10.76 -19.54 4.86
N PRO A 35 9.77 -20.37 5.23
CA PRO A 35 10.05 -21.67 5.82
C PRO A 35 10.66 -22.59 4.76
N THR A 36 11.90 -23.02 4.96
CA THR A 36 12.54 -24.09 4.16
C THR A 36 12.09 -25.50 4.58
N HIS A 37 10.93 -25.62 5.23
CA HIS A 37 10.27 -26.90 5.48
C HIS A 37 8.78 -26.78 5.20
N ARG A 38 8.25 -27.66 4.34
CA ARG A 38 6.80 -27.84 4.14
C ARG A 38 6.14 -28.08 5.51
N PRO A 39 5.22 -27.23 5.98
CA PRO A 39 4.32 -27.61 7.05
C PRO A 39 3.27 -28.52 6.41
N ALA A 40 3.16 -29.76 6.89
CA ALA A 40 1.95 -30.53 6.66
C ALA A 40 0.78 -29.77 7.29
N LEU A 41 -0.21 -29.38 6.48
CA LEU A 41 -1.51 -28.95 6.98
C LEU A 41 -2.11 -30.11 7.78
N VAL A 42 -2.11 -30.02 9.11
CA VAL A 42 -3.01 -30.83 9.94
C VAL A 42 -4.31 -30.06 10.03
N LEU A 43 -5.22 -30.37 9.11
CA LEU A 43 -6.64 -30.07 9.22
C LEU A 43 -7.20 -30.83 10.43
N ALA A 44 -7.40 -30.14 11.55
CA ALA A 44 -8.27 -30.66 12.60
C ALA A 44 -9.73 -30.49 12.17
N ALA A 45 -10.22 -31.43 11.37
CA ALA A 45 -11.65 -31.58 11.10
C ALA A 45 -12.34 -32.11 12.35
N ALA A 46 -13.09 -31.26 13.05
CA ALA A 46 -14.09 -31.72 14.02
C ALA A 46 -15.29 -32.27 13.24
N HIS A 47 -15.25 -33.57 12.93
CA HIS A 47 -16.39 -34.31 12.42
C HIS A 47 -17.53 -34.32 13.46
N SER A 48 -18.56 -33.49 13.24
CA SER A 48 -19.87 -33.75 13.82
C SER A 48 -20.48 -34.95 13.09
N ARG A 49 -20.41 -36.14 13.71
CA ARG A 49 -21.15 -37.32 13.29
C ARG A 49 -22.65 -37.03 13.41
N ARG A 50 -23.31 -36.76 12.28
CA ARG A 50 -24.76 -36.94 12.14
C ARG A 50 -25.08 -38.43 12.29
N GLN A 51 -25.60 -38.84 13.45
CA GLN A 51 -26.40 -40.05 13.53
C GLN A 51 -27.82 -39.75 13.09
N LYS A 52 -28.24 -40.41 12.01
CA LYS A 52 -29.64 -40.55 11.61
C LYS A 52 -30.39 -41.29 12.72
N GLN A 53 -31.43 -40.67 13.28
CA GLN A 53 -32.56 -41.39 13.84
C GLN A 53 -33.87 -40.64 13.50
N GLN A 54 -34.77 -41.38 12.88
CA GLN A 54 -36.20 -41.13 12.71
C GLN A 54 -36.88 -42.51 12.90
N PRO A 55 -38.19 -42.63 13.18
CA PRO A 55 -38.97 -42.00 14.25
C PRO A 55 -39.84 -43.06 15.00
N SER A 56 -40.23 -42.84 16.26
CA SER A 56 -41.38 -43.49 16.94
C SER A 56 -41.43 -42.99 18.39
N SER A 57 -42.54 -42.87 19.11
CA SER A 57 -43.98 -42.73 18.86
C SER A 57 -44.57 -42.46 20.25
N ASN A 58 -45.75 -41.82 20.30
CA ASN A 58 -46.68 -41.69 21.44
C ASN A 58 -46.43 -40.49 22.38
N SER A 59 -47.18 -39.39 22.22
CA SER A 59 -48.54 -39.10 22.77
C SER A 59 -48.42 -38.52 24.19
N LEU A 60 -49.06 -37.44 24.60
CA LEU A 60 -50.38 -36.91 24.26
C LEU A 60 -50.38 -35.36 24.31
N HIS A 61 -51.16 -34.77 23.41
CA HIS A 61 -51.82 -33.49 23.63
C HIS A 61 -52.84 -33.60 24.77
N GLN A 62 -52.98 -32.57 25.60
CA GLN A 62 -54.23 -31.79 25.66
C GLN A 62 -54.06 -30.51 26.47
N ALA A 63 -54.52 -29.43 25.86
CA ALA A 63 -54.74 -28.12 26.45
C ALA A 63 -56.16 -28.05 27.04
N THR A 64 -56.39 -27.23 28.07
CA THR A 64 -57.40 -26.14 28.07
C THR A 64 -57.36 -25.29 29.37
N PRO A 65 -57.93 -24.06 29.37
CA PRO A 65 -57.55 -22.91 30.21
C PRO A 65 -58.59 -22.52 31.27
N ALA A 66 -58.22 -21.62 32.20
CA ALA A 66 -59.09 -20.69 32.94
C ALA A 66 -58.18 -19.65 33.67
N ALA A 67 -58.27 -18.34 33.42
CA ALA A 67 -59.27 -17.33 33.81
C ALA A 67 -58.81 -16.51 35.04
N GLY A 68 -59.10 -15.20 35.00
CA GLY A 68 -58.41 -14.14 35.74
C GLY A 68 -58.52 -14.11 37.28
N GLU A 69 -57.60 -13.37 37.90
CA GLU A 69 -57.83 -12.52 39.08
C GLU A 69 -56.67 -11.51 39.26
N LYS A 70 -57.00 -10.25 39.60
CA LYS A 70 -56.13 -9.20 40.17
C LYS A 70 -56.71 -8.87 41.57
N PRO A 71 -56.02 -8.12 42.44
CA PRO A 71 -54.71 -8.35 43.07
C PRO A 71 -54.86 -8.36 44.60
N HIS A 72 -54.21 -9.28 45.32
CA HIS A 72 -54.11 -9.19 46.78
C HIS A 72 -52.70 -8.75 47.20
N HIS A 73 -52.65 -7.57 47.82
CA HIS A 73 -51.53 -7.11 48.63
C HIS A 73 -51.30 -8.09 49.79
N LEU A 74 -50.16 -8.77 49.80
CA LEU A 74 -49.60 -9.38 51.00
C LEU A 74 -48.11 -9.06 51.06
N ALA A 75 -47.72 -8.56 52.22
CA ALA A 75 -46.38 -8.11 52.58
C ALA A 75 -45.32 -9.18 52.29
N GLY A 76 -44.17 -8.73 51.80
CA GLY A 76 -43.13 -9.61 51.27
C GLY A 76 -42.50 -10.54 52.30
N PRO A 77 -41.92 -11.66 51.84
CA PRO A 77 -40.77 -12.24 52.49
C PRO A 77 -39.52 -11.55 51.95
N LYS A 78 -38.69 -11.05 52.85
CA LYS A 78 -37.29 -10.69 52.56
C LYS A 78 -36.65 -11.88 51.84
N LEU A 79 -36.37 -11.75 50.55
CA LEU A 79 -35.44 -12.66 49.88
C LEU A 79 -34.08 -12.43 50.52
N GLY A 80 -33.66 -13.40 51.34
CA GLY A 80 -32.30 -13.51 51.79
C GLY A 80 -31.38 -13.49 50.58
N ALA A 81 -30.40 -12.59 50.62
CA ALA A 81 -29.30 -12.58 49.69
C ALA A 81 -28.58 -13.93 49.78
N SER A 82 -28.79 -14.79 48.79
CA SER A 82 -27.80 -15.83 48.49
C SER A 82 -26.51 -15.10 48.10
N PRO A 83 -25.35 -15.44 48.66
CA PRO A 83 -24.11 -14.78 48.30
C PRO A 83 -23.83 -15.13 46.83
N THR A 84 -24.08 -14.19 45.92
CA THR A 84 -23.61 -14.30 44.54
C THR A 84 -22.09 -14.35 44.60
N SER A 85 -21.52 -15.54 44.55
CA SER A 85 -20.07 -15.74 44.58
C SER A 85 -19.47 -15.04 43.36
N THR A 86 -18.67 -14.01 43.59
CA THR A 86 -17.78 -13.46 42.57
C THR A 86 -16.83 -14.59 42.15
N VAL A 87 -16.83 -14.93 40.87
CA VAL A 87 -15.88 -15.91 40.33
C VAL A 87 -14.73 -15.17 39.69
N TYR A 88 -13.50 -15.61 39.93
CA TYR A 88 -12.32 -15.05 39.28
C TYR A 88 -12.06 -15.79 37.98
N VAL A 89 -12.19 -15.06 36.87
CA VAL A 89 -11.87 -15.52 35.52
C VAL A 89 -10.38 -15.31 35.27
N GLY A 90 -9.66 -16.41 35.04
CA GLY A 90 -8.28 -16.40 34.59
C GLY A 90 -8.20 -15.94 33.14
N GLY A 91 -7.53 -14.82 32.93
CA GLY A 91 -7.26 -14.21 31.64
C GLY A 91 -5.78 -14.31 31.26
N LYS A 92 -5.50 -14.49 29.96
CA LYS A 92 -4.16 -14.36 29.37
C LYS A 92 -4.15 -13.15 28.46
N LEU A 93 -3.34 -12.16 28.79
CA LEU A 93 -3.15 -10.94 28.00
C LEU A 93 -1.85 -11.06 27.21
N LEU A 94 -1.96 -10.98 25.88
CA LEU A 94 -0.81 -10.82 25.01
C LEU A 94 -0.67 -9.36 24.60
N LEU A 95 0.47 -8.75 24.94
CA LEU A 95 0.79 -7.37 24.57
C LEU A 95 2.14 -7.28 23.87
N GLN A 96 2.33 -6.19 23.13
CA GLN A 96 3.59 -5.82 22.53
C GLN A 96 4.04 -4.47 23.09
N THR A 97 5.32 -4.41 23.45
CA THR A 97 5.96 -3.22 24.01
C THR A 97 7.03 -2.71 23.07
N PHE A 98 7.08 -1.40 22.92
CA PHE A 98 8.09 -0.70 22.13
C PHE A 98 8.81 0.24 23.12
N LEU A 99 9.62 -0.35 24.01
CA LEU A 99 10.18 0.35 25.17
C LEU A 99 11.42 1.17 24.80
N ASP A 100 11.38 2.45 25.18
CA ASP A 100 12.53 3.28 25.57
C ASP A 100 12.32 3.88 26.99
N ALA A 101 11.31 3.42 27.73
CA ALA A 101 10.87 4.02 28.99
C ALA A 101 11.73 3.58 30.20
N PRO A 102 12.08 4.50 31.13
CA PRO A 102 13.00 4.19 32.23
C PRO A 102 12.39 3.36 33.37
N SER A 103 11.06 3.35 33.55
CA SER A 103 10.41 2.63 34.66
C SER A 103 10.00 1.20 34.32
N ASN A 104 9.57 0.96 33.07
CA ASN A 104 8.91 -0.26 32.60
C ASN A 104 7.75 -0.78 33.49
N GLN A 105 7.20 0.07 34.36
CA GLN A 105 6.13 -0.29 35.28
C GLN A 105 4.77 -0.18 34.57
N LEU A 106 4.22 -1.32 34.19
CA LEU A 106 2.90 -1.43 33.62
C LEU A 106 1.84 -1.46 34.72
N ARG A 107 0.81 -0.62 34.58
CA ARG A 107 -0.38 -0.64 35.41
C ARG A 107 -1.63 -0.48 34.56
N LEU A 108 -2.35 -1.57 34.34
CA LEU A 108 -3.60 -1.59 33.57
C LEU A 108 -4.78 -1.90 34.50
N SER A 109 -5.94 -1.33 34.23
CA SER A 109 -7.19 -1.79 34.83
C SER A 109 -8.18 -2.29 33.78
N PHE A 110 -8.91 -3.35 34.11
CA PHE A 110 -9.83 -4.07 33.24
C PHE A 110 -11.21 -4.15 33.86
N GLN A 111 -12.26 -3.91 33.06
CA GLN A 111 -13.65 -4.15 33.43
C GLN A 111 -14.35 -4.88 32.30
N LEU A 112 -14.80 -6.10 32.57
CA LEU A 112 -15.65 -6.85 31.64
C LEU A 112 -17.04 -6.18 31.53
N VAL A 113 -17.66 -6.28 30.37
CA VAL A 113 -18.96 -5.68 30.05
C VAL A 113 -19.91 -6.79 29.62
N SER A 114 -21.10 -6.82 30.21
CA SER A 114 -22.09 -7.85 29.89
C SER A 114 -22.72 -7.65 28.51
N ALA A 115 -22.82 -8.75 27.74
CA ALA A 115 -23.59 -8.82 26.50
C ALA A 115 -25.08 -9.12 26.74
N THR A 116 -25.45 -9.61 27.92
CA THR A 116 -26.79 -10.17 28.19
C THR A 116 -27.57 -9.43 29.26
N VAL A 117 -26.89 -8.70 30.15
CA VAL A 117 -27.48 -7.98 31.28
C VAL A 117 -27.25 -6.49 31.10
N ALA A 118 -28.34 -5.75 30.95
CA ALA A 118 -28.32 -4.29 30.82
C ALA A 118 -28.51 -3.60 32.17
N GLY A 119 -27.83 -2.47 32.36
CA GLY A 119 -28.07 -1.51 33.44
C GLY A 119 -29.27 -0.61 33.15
N GLY A 120 -29.50 0.38 34.02
CA GLY A 120 -30.62 1.31 33.91
C GLY A 120 -30.61 2.19 32.65
N ASP A 121 -29.43 2.38 32.04
CA ASP A 121 -29.24 3.11 30.77
C ASP A 121 -29.38 2.21 29.52
N GLY A 122 -29.73 0.93 29.72
CA GLY A 122 -29.83 -0.06 28.66
C GLY A 122 -28.48 -0.61 28.17
N ARG A 123 -27.35 -0.16 28.72
CA ARG A 123 -26.00 -0.63 28.35
C ARG A 123 -25.60 -1.84 29.19
N GLY A 124 -24.73 -2.67 28.64
CA GLY A 124 -24.14 -3.81 29.34
C GLY A 124 -23.54 -3.41 30.67
N VAL A 125 -23.95 -4.07 31.75
CA VAL A 125 -23.40 -3.79 33.09
C VAL A 125 -21.90 -4.06 33.09
N ARG A 126 -21.12 -3.09 33.60
CA ARG A 126 -19.68 -3.24 33.82
C ARG A 126 -19.43 -4.01 35.11
N GLY A 127 -18.53 -4.98 35.05
CA GLY A 127 -18.06 -5.72 36.21
C GLY A 127 -17.15 -4.90 37.12
N GLU A 128 -16.66 -5.57 38.16
CA GLU A 128 -15.67 -5.02 39.08
C GLU A 128 -14.34 -4.74 38.35
N GLU A 129 -13.63 -3.70 38.78
CA GLU A 129 -12.34 -3.34 38.19
C GLU A 129 -11.23 -4.27 38.71
N ALA A 130 -10.51 -4.89 37.78
CA ALA A 130 -9.36 -5.72 38.04
C ALA A 130 -8.08 -4.99 37.62
N VAL A 131 -7.09 -4.95 38.50
CA VAL A 131 -5.81 -4.25 38.24
C VAL A 131 -4.71 -5.26 37.95
N LEU A 132 -3.95 -5.01 36.90
CA LEU A 132 -2.72 -5.71 36.54
C LEU A 132 -1.55 -4.77 36.74
N GLU A 133 -0.60 -5.20 37.55
CA GLU A 133 0.70 -4.54 37.71
C GLU A 133 1.80 -5.51 37.27
N ALA A 134 2.70 -5.06 36.40
CA ALA A 134 3.79 -5.87 35.88
C ALA A 134 5.00 -5.00 35.56
N ILE A 135 6.20 -5.57 35.60
CA ILE A 135 7.40 -4.92 35.07
C ILE A 135 7.69 -5.56 33.72
N LEU A 136 7.71 -4.75 32.66
CA LEU A 136 7.93 -5.24 31.30
C LEU A 136 9.44 -5.33 31.00
N GLY A 137 9.84 -6.39 30.30
CA GLY A 137 11.20 -6.54 29.76
C GLY A 137 11.34 -5.89 28.39
N GLY A 138 12.57 -5.71 27.90
CA GLY A 138 12.85 -5.20 26.56
C GLY A 138 12.42 -6.18 25.45
N CYS A 139 11.43 -5.75 24.65
CA CYS A 139 10.94 -6.23 23.34
C CYS A 139 10.75 -7.74 23.09
N GLU A 140 9.52 -8.14 22.77
CA GLU A 140 9.06 -8.50 21.41
C GLU A 140 7.58 -8.92 21.46
N GLU A 141 7.16 -9.58 22.54
CA GLU A 141 5.77 -9.84 22.94
C GLU A 141 5.79 -10.33 24.40
N THR A 142 4.80 -9.96 25.22
CA THR A 142 4.71 -10.38 26.62
C THR A 142 3.33 -10.95 26.90
N GLU A 143 3.30 -12.19 27.40
CA GLU A 143 2.08 -12.80 27.94
C GLU A 143 2.02 -12.54 29.45
N LEU A 144 0.89 -12.01 29.91
CA LEU A 144 0.63 -11.73 31.33
C LEU A 144 -0.65 -12.43 31.77
N GLU A 145 -0.64 -13.00 32.96
CA GLU A 145 -1.85 -13.53 33.59
C GLU A 145 -2.63 -12.40 34.28
N VAL A 146 -3.94 -12.36 34.04
CA VAL A 146 -4.85 -11.37 34.61
C VAL A 146 -5.96 -12.10 35.34
N LYS A 147 -6.26 -11.68 36.58
CA LYS A 147 -7.40 -12.19 37.35
C LYS A 147 -8.56 -11.22 37.26
N LEU A 148 -9.61 -11.57 36.52
CA LEU A 148 -10.78 -10.73 36.30
C LEU A 148 -11.94 -11.19 37.18
N ALA A 149 -12.49 -10.30 38.00
CA ALA A 149 -13.68 -10.63 38.79
C ALA A 149 -14.94 -10.61 37.92
N TRP A 150 -15.71 -11.70 37.91
CA TRP A 150 -16.97 -11.81 37.16
C TRP A 150 -18.05 -12.51 37.99
N ARG A 151 -19.24 -11.90 38.05
CA ARG A 151 -20.40 -12.47 38.75
C ARG A 151 -21.28 -13.20 37.74
N GLU A 152 -21.69 -14.44 38.04
CA GLU A 152 -22.55 -15.22 37.12
C GLU A 152 -23.86 -14.48 36.78
N ALA A 153 -24.39 -13.67 37.72
CA ALA A 153 -25.57 -12.84 37.51
C ALA A 153 -25.41 -11.79 36.39
N LEU A 154 -24.18 -11.48 35.95
CA LEU A 154 -23.91 -10.60 34.81
C LEU A 154 -23.94 -11.34 33.46
N GLY A 155 -24.19 -12.66 33.46
CA GLY A 155 -24.30 -13.46 32.25
C GLY A 155 -23.02 -13.49 31.42
N ALA A 156 -23.15 -13.39 30.09
CA ALA A 156 -22.02 -13.54 29.17
C ALA A 156 -21.26 -12.21 28.98
N PRO A 157 -19.92 -12.18 29.08
CA PRO A 157 -19.13 -11.01 28.74
C PRO A 157 -19.08 -10.80 27.22
N GLY A 158 -19.23 -9.56 26.76
CA GLY A 158 -19.25 -9.16 25.35
C GLY A 158 -18.24 -8.08 24.97
N ALA A 159 -17.69 -7.38 25.95
CA ALA A 159 -16.59 -6.44 25.76
C ALA A 159 -15.74 -6.33 27.02
N VAL A 160 -14.58 -5.67 26.89
CA VAL A 160 -13.69 -5.31 27.99
C VAL A 160 -13.27 -3.86 27.84
N VAL A 161 -13.40 -3.11 28.94
CA VAL A 161 -12.86 -1.75 29.07
C VAL A 161 -11.48 -1.86 29.69
N VAL A 162 -10.50 -1.19 29.10
CA VAL A 162 -9.10 -1.16 29.56
C VAL A 162 -8.66 0.27 29.80
N LYS A 163 -8.06 0.56 30.95
CA LYS A 163 -7.40 1.84 31.24
C LYS A 163 -5.92 1.60 31.46
N ASN A 164 -5.09 2.52 30.97
CA ASN A 164 -3.65 2.48 31.17
C ASN A 164 -3.23 3.60 32.12
N HIS A 165 -2.80 3.21 33.32
CA HIS A 165 -2.34 4.11 34.38
C HIS A 165 -0.81 4.28 34.38
N SER A 166 -0.11 3.68 33.42
CA SER A 166 1.31 3.92 33.17
C SER A 166 1.54 5.23 32.40
N ASP A 167 2.81 5.63 32.30
CA ASP A 167 3.29 6.80 31.58
C ASP A 167 3.64 6.53 30.10
N PHE A 168 3.57 5.27 29.65
CA PHE A 168 3.85 4.86 28.27
C PHE A 168 2.68 4.08 27.64
N PRO A 169 2.52 4.12 26.31
CA PRO A 169 1.49 3.34 25.61
C PRO A 169 1.88 1.86 25.48
N VAL A 170 0.88 0.98 25.43
CA VAL A 170 1.06 -0.46 25.14
C VAL A 170 0.15 -0.91 24.01
N TYR A 171 0.61 -1.85 23.19
CA TYR A 171 -0.23 -2.44 22.14
C TYR A 171 -0.81 -3.78 22.62
N LEU A 172 -2.13 -3.88 22.75
CA LEU A 172 -2.78 -5.12 23.17
C LEU A 172 -3.16 -5.93 21.93
N LYS A 173 -2.72 -7.19 21.86
CA LYS A 173 -3.06 -8.10 20.76
C LYS A 173 -4.35 -8.85 21.05
N VAL A 174 -4.39 -9.58 22.17
CA VAL A 174 -5.54 -10.40 22.56
C VAL A 174 -5.62 -10.53 24.09
N LEU A 175 -6.84 -10.60 24.60
CA LEU A 175 -7.14 -11.06 25.96
C LEU A 175 -8.02 -12.31 25.87
N THR A 176 -7.55 -13.44 26.37
CA THR A 176 -8.27 -14.72 26.37
C THR A 176 -8.73 -15.06 27.77
N CYS A 177 -10.03 -15.26 27.96
CA CYS A 177 -10.65 -15.67 29.22
C CYS A 177 -11.05 -17.14 29.16
N SER A 178 -10.52 -17.98 30.05
CA SER A 178 -10.74 -19.44 30.00
C SER A 178 -12.09 -19.87 30.61
N ALA A 179 -12.69 -20.93 30.04
CA ALA A 179 -13.91 -21.57 30.59
C ALA A 179 -13.67 -22.23 31.97
N ALA A 180 -12.43 -22.64 32.25
CA ALA A 180 -12.04 -23.30 33.50
C ALA A 180 -12.08 -22.37 34.73
N ALA A 181 -12.43 -21.10 34.56
CA ALA A 181 -12.39 -20.06 35.57
C ALA A 181 -13.76 -19.36 35.79
N GLY A 182 -14.88 -20.10 35.64
CA GLY A 182 -16.21 -19.60 36.01
C GLY A 182 -17.08 -19.06 34.88
N LEU A 183 -16.56 -19.00 33.66
CA LEU A 183 -17.37 -18.75 32.45
C LEU A 183 -17.87 -20.07 31.87
N ARG A 184 -19.09 -20.08 31.32
CA ARG A 184 -19.63 -21.28 30.64
C ARG A 184 -18.86 -21.64 29.37
N VAL A 185 -18.23 -20.66 28.71
CA VAL A 185 -17.46 -20.79 27.46
C VAL A 185 -16.25 -19.87 27.54
N ALA A 186 -15.13 -20.26 26.92
CA ALA A 186 -13.95 -19.40 26.79
C ALA A 186 -14.25 -18.23 25.85
N VAL A 187 -13.69 -17.06 26.12
CA VAL A 187 -13.97 -15.83 25.37
C VAL A 187 -12.67 -15.13 25.02
N ASP A 188 -12.53 -14.79 23.73
CA ASP A 188 -11.40 -14.02 23.22
C ASP A 188 -11.83 -12.60 22.86
N PHE A 189 -11.05 -11.62 23.33
CA PHE A 189 -11.14 -10.23 22.92
C PHE A 189 -9.99 -9.94 21.96
N ALA A 190 -10.30 -9.85 20.67
CA ALA A 190 -9.32 -9.51 19.64
C ALA A 190 -9.04 -8.01 19.67
N CYS A 191 -8.10 -7.60 20.51
CA CYS A 191 -7.84 -6.18 20.81
C CYS A 191 -7.19 -5.44 19.63
N ASN A 192 -6.04 -5.94 19.18
CA ASN A 192 -5.18 -5.37 18.12
C ASN A 192 -5.17 -3.84 18.09
N GLY A 193 -4.83 -3.20 19.23
CA GLY A 193 -4.89 -1.75 19.34
C GLY A 193 -4.06 -1.15 20.46
N TRP A 194 -3.73 0.14 20.32
CA TRP A 194 -2.91 0.90 21.26
C TRP A 194 -3.70 1.42 22.46
N VAL A 195 -3.25 1.14 23.67
CA VAL A 195 -3.81 1.71 24.90
C VAL A 195 -2.85 2.77 25.43
N TYR A 196 -3.17 4.02 25.14
CA TYR A 196 -2.44 5.18 25.65
C TYR A 196 -2.78 5.48 27.11
N PRO A 197 -1.91 6.18 27.86
CA PRO A 197 -2.17 6.63 29.22
C PRO A 197 -3.52 7.37 29.35
N VAL A 198 -4.19 7.21 30.50
CA VAL A 198 -5.53 7.79 30.75
C VAL A 198 -5.62 9.31 30.54
N GLY A 199 -4.52 10.05 30.72
CA GLY A 199 -4.46 11.49 30.44
C GLY A 199 -4.49 11.86 28.96
N LYS A 200 -4.33 10.88 28.06
CA LYS A 200 -4.40 11.03 26.60
C LYS A 200 -5.68 10.44 26.03
N HIS A 201 -6.07 9.26 26.50
CA HIS A 201 -7.32 8.60 26.12
C HIS A 201 -7.92 7.90 27.34
N PRO A 202 -9.15 8.23 27.78
CA PRO A 202 -9.65 7.87 29.11
C PRO A 202 -9.78 6.37 29.35
N TYR A 203 -10.16 5.61 28.32
CA TYR A 203 -10.17 4.14 28.32
C TYR A 203 -10.24 3.61 26.88
N ARG A 204 -9.88 2.36 26.64
CA ARG A 204 -10.14 1.63 25.39
C ARG A 204 -11.22 0.58 25.61
N LEU A 205 -12.07 0.36 24.62
CA LEU A 205 -13.07 -0.70 24.60
C LEU A 205 -12.69 -1.73 23.54
N PHE A 206 -12.72 -3.02 23.90
CA PHE A 206 -12.52 -4.12 22.97
C PHE A 206 -13.67 -5.10 23.07
N PHE A 207 -14.26 -5.48 21.94
CA PHE A 207 -15.34 -6.46 21.89
C PHE A 207 -14.79 -7.89 21.83
N THR A 208 -15.65 -8.87 22.08
CA THR A 208 -15.34 -10.28 21.77
C THR A 208 -15.09 -10.47 20.27
N ASN A 209 -14.49 -11.59 19.91
CA ASN A 209 -14.24 -11.91 18.50
C ASN A 209 -15.50 -12.33 17.71
N ASP A 210 -16.68 -12.29 18.34
CA ASP A 210 -17.95 -12.57 17.67
C ASP A 210 -18.23 -11.59 16.51
N ALA A 211 -19.05 -12.03 15.55
CA ALA A 211 -19.44 -11.24 14.39
C ALA A 211 -20.96 -10.98 14.39
N TYR A 212 -21.35 -9.71 14.37
CA TYR A 212 -22.73 -9.26 14.34
C TYR A 212 -22.95 -8.15 13.31
N VAL A 213 -23.95 -8.33 12.45
CA VAL A 213 -24.63 -7.20 11.82
C VAL A 213 -25.33 -6.36 12.90
N LYS A 214 -25.68 -5.11 12.60
CA LYS A 214 -26.19 -4.17 13.63
C LYS A 214 -27.45 -4.70 14.30
N GLU A 215 -28.35 -5.28 13.52
CA GLU A 215 -29.65 -5.82 13.94
C GLU A 215 -29.51 -7.01 14.90
N ASN A 216 -28.42 -7.76 14.77
CA ASN A 216 -28.13 -8.94 15.58
C ASN A 216 -27.14 -8.66 16.72
N THR A 217 -26.68 -7.41 16.87
CA THR A 217 -25.80 -7.06 17.98
C THR A 217 -26.58 -7.18 19.29
N PRO A 218 -26.06 -7.89 20.32
CA PRO A 218 -26.75 -8.00 21.61
C PRO A 218 -27.15 -6.63 22.13
N ARG A 219 -28.43 -6.47 22.52
CA ARG A 219 -29.01 -5.17 22.90
C ARG A 219 -28.17 -4.39 23.92
N PRO A 220 -27.59 -5.01 24.97
CA PRO A 220 -26.71 -4.31 25.91
C PRO A 220 -25.41 -3.77 25.30
N LEU A 221 -24.93 -4.30 24.17
CA LEU A 221 -23.73 -3.85 23.48
C LEU A 221 -24.00 -2.77 22.42
N LEU A 222 -25.24 -2.55 22.01
CA LEU A 222 -25.59 -1.59 20.96
C LEU A 222 -25.11 -0.17 21.28
N GLY A 223 -25.33 0.29 22.51
CA GLY A 223 -24.84 1.61 22.93
C GLY A 223 -23.32 1.73 22.86
N TYR A 224 -22.58 0.67 23.20
CA TYR A 224 -21.12 0.66 23.11
C TYR A 224 -20.62 0.61 21.66
N ARG A 225 -21.33 -0.13 20.79
CA ARG A 225 -21.03 -0.22 19.37
C ARG A 225 -21.14 1.15 18.67
N GLU A 226 -22.19 1.90 18.97
CA GLU A 226 -22.42 3.22 18.35
C GLU A 226 -21.48 4.30 18.91
N ASP A 227 -21.22 4.31 20.22
CA ASP A 227 -20.24 5.22 20.84
C ASP A 227 -18.84 5.04 20.22
N GLU A 228 -18.40 3.79 20.05
CA GLU A 228 -17.09 3.49 19.44
C GLU A 228 -17.03 4.02 18.01
N LEU A 229 -18.08 3.84 17.21
CA LEU A 229 -18.14 4.38 15.86
C LEU A 229 -18.16 5.92 15.83
N ALA A 230 -18.85 6.56 16.77
CA ALA A 230 -18.85 8.01 16.91
C ALA A 230 -17.44 8.56 17.23
N LEU A 231 -16.71 7.89 18.12
CA LEU A 231 -15.30 8.20 18.42
C LEU A 231 -14.40 8.05 17.19
N LEU A 232 -14.53 6.96 16.44
CA LEU A 232 -13.77 6.73 15.21
C LEU A 232 -14.09 7.75 14.11
N ARG A 233 -15.30 8.32 14.12
CA ARG A 233 -15.69 9.41 13.21
C ARG A 233 -15.20 10.79 13.66
N GLY A 234 -14.74 10.93 14.91
CA GLY A 234 -14.34 12.19 15.52
C GLY A 234 -15.51 13.04 16.02
N GLU A 235 -16.67 12.43 16.30
CA GLU A 235 -17.83 13.16 16.82
C GLU A 235 -17.53 13.74 18.21
N GLY A 236 -17.64 15.06 18.36
CA GLY A 236 -17.32 15.78 19.60
C GLY A 236 -15.82 16.08 19.79
N ALA A 237 -14.96 15.77 18.81
CA ALA A 237 -13.58 16.23 18.81
C ALA A 237 -13.52 17.75 18.53
N ASP A 238 -12.54 18.42 19.14
CA ASP A 238 -12.21 19.80 18.87
C ASP A 238 -11.50 19.96 17.52
N GLU A 239 -11.47 21.18 16.97
CA GLU A 239 -10.85 21.48 15.66
C GLU A 239 -9.31 21.51 15.72
N ARG A 240 -8.68 20.92 16.73
CA ARG A 240 -7.22 20.87 16.86
C ARG A 240 -6.61 19.88 15.87
N ALA A 241 -5.31 20.02 15.66
CA ALA A 241 -4.53 18.99 14.97
C ALA A 241 -4.57 17.67 15.73
N PHE A 242 -4.77 16.57 14.99
CA PHE A 242 -4.80 15.25 15.57
C PHE A 242 -3.42 14.87 16.13
N GLN A 243 -3.45 14.18 17.26
CA GLN A 243 -2.29 13.76 18.03
C GLN A 243 -2.08 12.26 17.85
N GLU A 244 -0.91 11.78 18.23
CA GLU A 244 -0.56 10.37 18.07
C GLU A 244 -1.55 9.42 18.75
N TRP A 245 -2.19 9.79 19.86
CA TRP A 245 -3.13 8.89 20.55
C TRP A 245 -4.53 8.89 19.94
N ASP A 246 -4.84 9.80 19.02
CA ASP A 246 -6.16 9.89 18.41
C ASP A 246 -6.44 8.71 17.47
N ARG A 247 -7.74 8.40 17.33
CA ARG A 247 -8.27 7.27 16.54
C ARG A 247 -9.27 7.71 15.49
N VAL A 248 -9.22 8.99 15.10
CA VAL A 248 -10.17 9.60 14.18
C VAL A 248 -9.80 9.27 12.74
N TYR A 249 -10.68 8.57 12.05
CA TYR A 249 -10.61 8.30 10.63
C TYR A 249 -11.48 9.33 9.93
N ASP A 250 -10.90 10.25 9.15
CA ASP A 250 -11.66 11.25 8.40
C ASP A 250 -10.95 11.59 7.08
N TYR A 251 -11.64 12.29 6.19
CA TYR A 251 -11.20 12.56 4.83
C TYR A 251 -10.62 13.96 4.67
N ALA A 252 -9.60 14.08 3.82
CA ALA A 252 -9.10 15.37 3.36
C ALA A 252 -8.55 15.26 1.92
N LEU A 253 -8.30 16.42 1.30
CA LEU A 253 -7.73 16.54 -0.03
C LEU A 253 -6.23 16.29 0.00
N TYR A 254 -5.60 15.97 -1.13
CA TYR A 254 -4.15 15.99 -1.24
C TYR A 254 -3.67 17.43 -1.42
N ASN A 255 -3.76 18.18 -0.34
CA ASN A 255 -3.28 19.56 -0.21
C ASN A 255 -2.08 19.66 0.74
N ASP A 256 -1.48 18.53 1.12
CA ASP A 256 -0.33 18.45 2.02
C ASP A 256 0.97 18.09 1.28
N LEU A 257 0.99 18.10 -0.05
CA LEU A 257 2.16 17.73 -0.87
C LEU A 257 3.12 18.89 -1.12
N GLY A 258 2.62 20.13 -1.17
CA GLY A 258 3.42 21.33 -1.42
C GLY A 258 4.01 21.93 -0.13
N ASN A 259 5.09 22.70 -0.28
CA ASN A 259 5.70 23.47 0.81
C ASN A 259 5.98 24.94 0.42
N PRO A 260 4.94 25.73 0.10
CA PRO A 260 5.08 27.10 -0.39
C PRO A 260 5.66 28.08 0.64
N ASP A 261 5.53 27.77 1.94
CA ASP A 261 6.14 28.55 3.03
C ASP A 261 7.67 28.42 3.04
N LEU A 262 8.22 27.32 2.50
CA LEU A 262 9.66 27.10 2.41
C LEU A 262 10.26 27.75 1.17
N ARG A 263 9.68 27.52 -0.02
CA ARG A 263 10.09 28.13 -1.29
C ARG A 263 8.96 28.08 -2.31
N ARG A 264 8.92 29.04 -3.23
CA ARG A 264 7.82 29.23 -4.19
C ARG A 264 7.69 28.05 -5.18
N ASP A 265 8.79 27.55 -5.71
CA ASP A 265 8.82 26.38 -6.60
C ASP A 265 8.34 25.06 -5.93
N LEU A 266 8.19 25.03 -4.60
CA LEU A 266 7.65 23.89 -3.84
C LEU A 266 6.13 23.93 -3.71
N ALA A 267 5.45 24.95 -4.25
CA ALA A 267 3.99 24.96 -4.32
C ALA A 267 3.47 23.84 -5.24
N ARG A 268 2.38 23.16 -4.85
CA ARG A 268 1.73 22.10 -5.64
C ARG A 268 0.22 22.33 -5.69
N PRO A 269 -0.46 21.98 -6.80
CA PRO A 269 -1.91 22.05 -6.84
C PRO A 269 -2.53 21.11 -5.82
N THR A 270 -3.64 21.53 -5.21
CA THR A 270 -4.46 20.64 -4.40
C THR A 270 -5.15 19.61 -5.29
N LEU A 271 -5.02 18.32 -4.95
CA LEU A 271 -5.68 17.25 -5.69
C LEU A 271 -6.91 16.73 -4.92
N GLY A 272 -8.03 16.65 -5.64
CA GLY A 272 -9.35 16.31 -5.13
C GLY A 272 -10.20 17.55 -4.84
N GLY A 273 -11.53 17.41 -4.97
CA GLY A 273 -12.47 18.49 -4.64
C GLY A 273 -12.76 19.48 -5.79
N SER A 274 -12.15 19.29 -6.95
CA SER A 274 -12.42 20.06 -8.18
C SER A 274 -12.54 19.14 -9.39
N TRP A 275 -13.15 19.64 -10.48
CA TRP A 275 -13.15 18.96 -11.77
C TRP A 275 -11.82 19.07 -12.51
N GLU A 276 -11.03 20.10 -12.21
CA GLU A 276 -9.73 20.28 -12.81
C GLU A 276 -8.74 19.23 -12.30
N TYR A 277 -8.74 18.95 -10.99
CA TYR A 277 -7.85 17.97 -10.37
C TYR A 277 -8.66 16.97 -9.52
N PRO A 278 -9.46 16.08 -10.13
CA PRO A 278 -10.18 15.06 -9.38
C PRO A 278 -9.20 14.06 -8.79
N TYR A 279 -9.44 13.61 -7.56
CA TYR A 279 -8.58 12.64 -6.88
C TYR A 279 -9.29 11.96 -5.70
N PRO A 280 -8.88 10.73 -5.33
CA PRO A 280 -9.29 10.10 -4.08
C PRO A 280 -8.98 10.98 -2.86
N ARG A 281 -9.71 10.74 -1.77
CA ARG A 281 -9.43 11.40 -0.48
C ARG A 281 -8.33 10.66 0.28
N ARG A 282 -7.58 11.40 1.09
CA ARG A 282 -6.61 10.85 2.04
C ARG A 282 -7.07 11.00 3.48
N THR A 283 -6.32 10.42 4.40
CA THR A 283 -6.52 10.55 5.85
C THR A 283 -6.31 11.99 6.31
N LYS A 284 -7.34 12.57 6.94
CA LYS A 284 -7.28 13.91 7.54
C LYS A 284 -6.31 13.94 8.72
N THR A 285 -5.56 15.03 8.80
CA THR A 285 -4.49 15.23 9.80
C THR A 285 -4.74 16.43 10.70
N GLY A 286 -5.55 17.40 10.24
CA GLY A 286 -5.98 18.54 11.04
C GLY A 286 -4.90 19.59 11.29
N ARG A 287 -3.76 19.55 10.58
CA ARG A 287 -2.75 20.61 10.70
C ARG A 287 -3.30 21.89 10.03
N PRO A 288 -2.87 23.07 10.50
CA PRO A 288 -3.36 24.32 9.95
C PRO A 288 -2.88 24.53 8.50
N PRO A 289 -3.55 25.42 7.75
CA PRO A 289 -3.08 25.88 6.44
C PRO A 289 -1.70 26.55 6.53
N THR A 290 -1.00 26.60 5.40
CA THR A 290 0.27 27.34 5.26
C THR A 290 0.02 28.84 5.35
N ARG A 291 1.06 29.61 5.64
CA ARG A 291 0.97 31.07 5.74
C ARG A 291 0.81 31.74 4.37
N THR A 292 1.40 31.13 3.34
CA THR A 292 1.44 31.64 1.96
C THR A 292 0.24 31.20 1.13
N ASP A 293 -0.37 30.05 1.43
CA ASP A 293 -1.54 29.53 0.72
C ASP A 293 -2.56 28.88 1.71
N PRO A 294 -3.75 29.48 1.91
CA PRO A 294 -4.77 28.95 2.81
C PRO A 294 -5.39 27.63 2.34
N HIS A 295 -5.16 27.22 1.09
CA HIS A 295 -5.64 25.94 0.56
C HIS A 295 -4.65 24.79 0.79
N THR A 296 -3.37 25.08 1.03
CA THR A 296 -2.32 24.09 1.30
C THR A 296 -2.19 23.85 2.80
N GLU A 297 -2.18 22.59 3.24
CA GLU A 297 -1.93 22.20 4.63
C GLU A 297 -0.43 22.25 4.95
N THR A 298 -0.07 22.71 6.14
CA THR A 298 1.33 22.75 6.60
C THR A 298 2.00 21.36 6.58
N ARG A 299 3.30 21.36 6.29
CA ARG A 299 4.15 20.16 6.25
C ARG A 299 4.59 19.73 7.66
N VAL A 300 4.88 18.44 7.81
CA VAL A 300 5.45 17.87 9.04
C VAL A 300 6.98 17.81 8.91
N PRO A 301 7.76 18.24 9.92
CA PRO A 301 9.21 18.08 9.92
C PRO A 301 9.65 16.65 9.61
N LEU A 302 10.77 16.48 8.90
CA LEU A 302 11.24 15.17 8.43
C LEU A 302 11.62 14.19 9.56
N ASP A 303 11.76 14.67 10.79
CA ASP A 303 12.02 13.88 12.00
C ASP A 303 10.74 13.59 12.81
N GLN A 304 9.56 13.87 12.25
CA GLN A 304 8.26 13.57 12.82
C GLN A 304 7.38 12.81 11.82
N GLN A 305 6.35 12.12 12.30
CA GLN A 305 5.41 11.38 11.46
C GLN A 305 4.16 12.19 11.16
N ILE A 306 3.67 12.07 9.93
CA ILE A 306 2.32 12.49 9.59
C ILE A 306 1.30 11.64 10.38
N TYR A 307 0.31 12.31 10.99
CA TYR A 307 -0.75 11.62 11.72
C TYR A 307 -1.45 10.57 10.86
N VAL A 308 -1.63 9.40 11.46
CA VAL A 308 -2.62 8.37 11.10
C VAL A 308 -3.25 7.88 12.41
N PRO A 309 -4.50 7.38 12.38
CA PRO A 309 -5.14 6.76 13.54
C PRO A 309 -4.21 5.77 14.22
N CYS A 310 -4.12 5.81 15.55
CA CYS A 310 -3.05 5.10 16.26
C CYS A 310 -2.99 3.60 15.97
N ASP A 311 -4.15 2.96 15.84
CA ASP A 311 -4.28 1.54 15.54
C ASP A 311 -3.77 1.14 14.13
N GLU A 312 -3.48 2.11 13.25
CA GLU A 312 -2.91 1.89 11.90
C GLU A 312 -1.38 2.06 11.87
N ARG A 313 -0.76 2.47 12.98
CA ARG A 313 0.70 2.57 13.09
C ARG A 313 1.31 1.22 13.46
N VAL A 314 2.37 0.86 12.75
CA VAL A 314 3.23 -0.28 13.12
C VAL A 314 4.51 0.26 13.72
N GLY A 315 4.63 0.15 15.05
CA GLY A 315 5.77 0.70 15.79
C GLY A 315 5.71 2.21 15.98
N THR A 316 6.79 2.76 16.49
CA THR A 316 6.92 4.17 16.93
C THR A 316 7.96 4.97 16.15
N ASP A 317 8.79 4.32 15.33
CA ASP A 317 9.96 4.97 14.74
C ASP A 317 9.61 5.77 13.48
N VAL A 318 10.13 7.00 13.40
CA VAL A 318 10.01 7.85 12.21
C VAL A 318 10.86 7.27 11.08
N ILE A 319 10.27 7.12 9.90
CA ILE A 319 11.02 6.76 8.70
C ILE A 319 11.82 7.98 8.22
N ALA A 320 13.12 7.96 8.46
CA ALA A 320 14.01 9.06 8.10
C ALA A 320 14.06 9.26 6.57
N ALA A 321 14.00 10.51 6.14
CA ALA A 321 14.25 10.88 4.74
C ALA A 321 15.68 10.46 4.33
N PRO A 322 15.84 9.66 3.26
CA PRO A 322 17.13 9.06 2.92
C PRO A 322 18.14 10.14 2.55
N SER A 323 19.37 9.99 3.01
CA SER A 323 20.51 10.77 2.50
C SER A 323 21.10 10.03 1.31
N LEU A 324 21.00 10.61 0.12
CA LEU A 324 21.57 9.99 -1.09
C LEU A 324 23.10 10.15 -1.09
N PRO A 325 23.87 9.10 -1.40
CA PRO A 325 25.32 9.21 -1.52
C PRO A 325 25.68 10.12 -2.70
N ASN A 326 26.66 10.99 -2.51
CA ASN A 326 27.20 11.78 -3.62
C ASN A 326 27.90 10.85 -4.61
N LEU A 327 27.35 10.71 -5.81
CA LEU A 327 27.89 9.85 -6.88
C LEU A 327 29.00 10.54 -7.70
N GLY A 328 29.30 11.82 -7.45
CA GLY A 328 30.41 12.53 -8.09
C GLY A 328 30.23 12.83 -9.58
N GLY A 329 29.01 12.67 -10.13
CA GLY A 329 28.66 12.97 -11.51
C GLY A 329 27.88 11.85 -12.20
N HIS A 330 27.95 11.82 -13.54
CA HIS A 330 27.32 10.81 -14.37
C HIS A 330 28.18 9.53 -14.49
N PHE A 331 27.52 8.38 -14.62
CA PHE A 331 28.20 7.14 -14.97
C PHE A 331 28.77 7.21 -16.39
N LYS A 332 30.04 6.84 -16.55
CA LYS A 332 30.74 6.85 -17.85
C LYS A 332 30.63 5.53 -18.60
N SER A 333 30.19 4.46 -17.93
CA SER A 333 29.98 3.14 -18.53
C SER A 333 28.98 2.30 -17.73
N ILE A 334 28.44 1.25 -18.35
CA ILE A 334 27.60 0.25 -17.64
C ILE A 334 28.39 -0.50 -16.56
N ALA A 335 29.71 -0.65 -16.73
CA ALA A 335 30.57 -1.28 -15.73
C ALA A 335 30.58 -0.49 -14.39
N GLU A 336 30.53 0.84 -14.44
CA GLU A 336 30.42 1.66 -13.22
C GLU A 336 29.10 1.43 -12.49
N ILE A 337 27.98 1.28 -13.22
CA ILE A 337 26.69 0.91 -12.62
C ILE A 337 26.77 -0.48 -11.99
N TYR A 338 27.37 -1.45 -12.69
CA TYR A 338 27.51 -2.83 -12.19
C TYR A 338 28.44 -2.95 -10.99
N SER A 339 29.41 -2.06 -10.86
CA SER A 339 30.27 -2.01 -9.68
C SER A 339 29.52 -1.70 -8.38
N LEU A 340 28.37 -1.01 -8.47
CA LEU A 340 27.54 -0.72 -7.30
C LEU A 340 26.95 -1.98 -6.66
N VAL A 341 26.82 -3.05 -7.45
CA VAL A 341 26.31 -4.37 -7.03
C VAL A 341 27.42 -5.43 -6.98
N GLY A 342 28.70 -5.02 -7.07
CA GLY A 342 29.85 -5.93 -7.02
C GLY A 342 30.07 -6.76 -8.29
N LEU A 343 29.64 -6.25 -9.44
CA LEU A 343 29.79 -6.88 -10.76
C LEU A 343 30.79 -6.12 -11.65
N ASP A 344 31.92 -5.73 -11.06
CA ASP A 344 32.93 -4.81 -11.63
C ASP A 344 33.52 -5.23 -13.00
N ASP A 345 33.32 -6.48 -13.43
CA ASP A 345 33.80 -7.00 -14.72
C ASP A 345 32.73 -7.90 -15.38
N VAL A 346 32.04 -7.35 -16.38
CA VAL A 346 30.89 -7.94 -17.12
C VAL A 346 31.21 -9.35 -17.67
N GLY A 347 32.49 -9.67 -17.91
CA GLY A 347 32.95 -10.96 -18.43
C GLY A 347 33.19 -12.05 -17.37
N ARG A 348 33.02 -11.75 -16.07
CA ARG A 348 33.46 -12.64 -14.97
C ARG A 348 32.35 -13.00 -13.98
N LEU A 349 31.12 -13.21 -14.43
CA LEU A 349 29.98 -13.62 -13.58
C LEU A 349 30.31 -14.85 -12.69
N ALA A 350 31.09 -15.81 -13.19
CA ALA A 350 31.53 -16.98 -12.42
C ALA A 350 32.50 -16.63 -11.28
N LYS A 351 33.39 -15.65 -11.47
CA LYS A 351 34.30 -15.12 -10.43
C LYS A 351 33.58 -14.16 -9.48
N ALA A 352 32.61 -13.40 -9.96
CA ALA A 352 31.78 -12.52 -9.13
C ALA A 352 30.99 -13.30 -8.06
N LYS A 353 30.45 -14.49 -8.40
CA LYS A 353 29.85 -15.41 -7.41
C LYS A 353 30.85 -15.88 -6.34
N GLN A 354 32.12 -16.06 -6.69
CA GLN A 354 33.18 -16.39 -5.73
C GLN A 354 33.55 -15.21 -4.81
N VAL A 355 33.56 -13.97 -5.34
CA VAL A 355 33.88 -12.75 -4.57
C VAL A 355 32.76 -12.38 -3.59
N ILE A 356 31.49 -12.53 -4.00
CA ILE A 356 30.32 -12.37 -3.11
C ILE A 356 30.41 -13.36 -1.92
N ASN A 357 30.96 -14.55 -2.14
CA ASN A 357 31.16 -15.56 -1.10
C ASN A 357 32.47 -15.40 -0.29
N SER A 358 33.42 -14.54 -0.73
CA SER A 358 34.77 -14.46 -0.15
C SER A 358 34.98 -13.35 0.89
N ARG A 359 33.94 -12.61 1.29
CA ARG A 359 34.01 -11.51 2.28
C ARG A 359 34.93 -10.34 1.88
N ALA A 360 35.24 -10.15 0.61
CA ALA A 360 35.67 -8.83 0.13
C ALA A 360 34.55 -7.80 0.38
N ALA A 361 34.87 -6.51 0.54
CA ALA A 361 33.93 -5.47 0.96
C ALA A 361 32.54 -5.65 0.34
N ALA A 362 31.51 -5.78 1.19
CA ALA A 362 30.17 -6.09 0.73
C ALA A 362 29.69 -5.07 -0.32
N PRO A 363 29.06 -5.50 -1.41
CA PRO A 363 28.58 -4.58 -2.44
C PRO A 363 27.60 -3.56 -1.85
N LYS A 364 27.56 -2.35 -2.43
CA LYS A 364 26.69 -1.26 -1.93
C LYS A 364 25.21 -1.63 -2.03
N PHE A 365 24.85 -2.42 -3.04
CA PHE A 365 23.48 -2.88 -3.29
C PHE A 365 23.44 -4.38 -3.60
N PRO A 366 22.30 -5.05 -3.32
CA PRO A 366 22.10 -6.43 -3.75
C PRO A 366 22.01 -6.52 -5.28
N VAL A 367 22.43 -7.64 -5.86
CA VAL A 367 22.35 -7.89 -7.31
C VAL A 367 20.87 -8.02 -7.74
N PRO A 368 20.36 -7.17 -8.65
CA PRO A 368 19.00 -7.29 -9.15
C PRO A 368 18.76 -8.61 -9.91
N GLN A 369 17.57 -9.19 -9.73
CA GLN A 369 17.23 -10.50 -10.31
C GLN A 369 17.40 -10.54 -11.84
N VAL A 370 17.03 -9.45 -12.53
CA VAL A 370 17.09 -9.34 -14.01
C VAL A 370 18.51 -9.47 -14.58
N ILE A 371 19.55 -9.15 -13.79
CA ILE A 371 20.96 -9.30 -14.20
C ILE A 371 21.70 -10.43 -13.48
N SER A 372 21.03 -11.14 -12.56
CA SER A 372 21.66 -12.16 -11.71
C SER A 372 22.18 -13.39 -12.46
N VAL A 373 21.55 -13.73 -13.58
CA VAL A 373 21.91 -14.88 -14.43
C VAL A 373 22.69 -14.43 -15.66
N ASN A 374 22.24 -13.36 -16.32
CA ASN A 374 22.90 -12.81 -17.50
C ASN A 374 22.82 -11.27 -17.46
N PRO A 375 23.96 -10.57 -17.30
CA PRO A 375 23.97 -9.14 -17.09
C PRO A 375 23.69 -8.31 -18.35
N ILE A 376 23.51 -8.92 -19.52
CA ILE A 376 23.21 -8.18 -20.76
C ILE A 376 21.85 -8.53 -21.36
N SER A 377 21.13 -9.51 -20.79
CA SER A 377 19.85 -9.98 -21.37
C SER A 377 18.73 -8.95 -21.30
N TRP A 378 18.78 -8.02 -20.34
CA TRP A 378 17.82 -6.91 -20.26
C TRP A 378 17.79 -6.02 -21.51
N ARG A 379 18.86 -6.03 -22.32
CA ARG A 379 18.93 -5.26 -23.58
C ARG A 379 18.23 -5.94 -24.74
N ARG A 380 17.96 -7.24 -24.65
CA ARG A 380 17.36 -8.01 -25.73
C ARG A 380 15.89 -7.62 -25.95
N ASP A 381 15.46 -7.66 -27.20
CA ASP A 381 14.09 -7.33 -27.58
C ASP A 381 13.08 -8.30 -26.98
N GLU A 382 13.47 -9.57 -26.82
CA GLU A 382 12.66 -10.58 -26.16
C GLU A 382 12.39 -10.21 -24.70
N GLU A 383 13.40 -9.75 -23.95
CA GLU A 383 13.22 -9.37 -22.55
C GLU A 383 12.45 -8.06 -22.40
N PHE A 384 12.71 -7.09 -23.28
CA PHE A 384 11.95 -5.83 -23.35
C PHE A 384 10.45 -6.10 -23.55
N ALA A 385 10.08 -6.97 -24.49
CA ALA A 385 8.69 -7.32 -24.74
C ALA A 385 8.09 -8.23 -23.65
N ARG A 386 8.85 -9.21 -23.14
CA ARG A 386 8.40 -10.12 -22.07
C ARG A 386 8.03 -9.37 -20.79
N GLN A 387 8.72 -8.28 -20.47
CA GLN A 387 8.40 -7.45 -19.30
C GLN A 387 7.00 -6.82 -19.36
N MET A 388 6.41 -6.65 -20.55
CA MET A 388 5.03 -6.17 -20.70
C MET A 388 3.98 -7.22 -20.31
N LEU A 389 4.38 -8.48 -20.15
CA LEU A 389 3.53 -9.59 -19.70
C LEU A 389 3.87 -10.10 -18.29
N ALA A 390 5.11 -9.93 -17.86
CA ALA A 390 5.65 -10.55 -16.64
C ALA A 390 6.73 -9.71 -15.95
N GLY A 391 6.81 -8.41 -16.23
CA GLY A 391 7.69 -7.44 -15.58
C GLY A 391 6.99 -6.70 -14.45
N THR A 392 7.46 -5.49 -14.16
CA THR A 392 6.94 -4.63 -13.08
C THR A 392 5.61 -3.94 -13.43
N ASN A 393 5.28 -3.84 -14.72
CA ASN A 393 4.04 -3.25 -15.21
C ASN A 393 3.39 -4.12 -16.29
N PRO A 394 2.85 -5.29 -15.93
CA PRO A 394 2.33 -6.23 -16.89
C PRO A 394 0.86 -5.93 -17.27
N VAL A 395 0.37 -4.69 -17.15
CA VAL A 395 -1.06 -4.36 -17.29
C VAL A 395 -1.37 -3.28 -18.31
N CYS A 396 -0.36 -2.68 -18.95
CA CYS A 396 -0.58 -1.62 -19.95
C CYS A 396 -0.78 -2.12 -21.38
N ILE A 397 -0.37 -3.36 -21.68
CA ILE A 397 -0.50 -3.92 -23.03
C ILE A 397 -1.97 -4.10 -23.43
N LYS A 398 -2.33 -3.60 -24.62
CA LYS A 398 -3.66 -3.71 -25.23
C LYS A 398 -3.57 -4.28 -26.64
N ARG A 399 -4.61 -5.01 -27.08
CA ARG A 399 -4.73 -5.48 -28.46
C ARG A 399 -4.96 -4.29 -29.40
N VAL A 400 -4.32 -4.32 -30.57
CA VAL A 400 -4.60 -3.39 -31.66
C VAL A 400 -5.81 -3.90 -32.45
N THR A 401 -6.85 -3.07 -32.53
CA THR A 401 -8.08 -3.39 -33.27
C THR A 401 -8.27 -2.52 -34.51
N LYS A 402 -7.51 -1.42 -34.63
CA LYS A 402 -7.53 -0.48 -35.76
C LYS A 402 -6.10 -0.03 -36.05
N PHE A 403 -5.79 0.14 -37.33
CA PHE A 403 -4.51 0.66 -37.81
C PHE A 403 -4.77 1.65 -38.97
N PRO A 404 -4.07 2.80 -39.05
CA PRO A 404 -3.04 3.30 -38.13
C PRO A 404 -3.59 3.59 -36.73
N LEU A 405 -2.69 3.69 -35.75
CA LEU A 405 -3.06 4.06 -34.38
C LEU A 405 -3.43 5.55 -34.34
N THR A 406 -4.52 5.89 -33.67
CA THR A 406 -5.01 7.27 -33.53
C THR A 406 -4.85 7.77 -32.10
N SER A 407 -4.82 9.10 -31.93
CA SER A 407 -4.84 9.75 -30.62
C SER A 407 -6.25 10.21 -30.25
N ASP A 408 -6.57 10.14 -28.96
CA ASP A 408 -7.81 10.67 -28.38
C ASP A 408 -7.63 12.11 -27.85
N LEU A 409 -6.43 12.72 -28.02
CA LEU A 409 -6.18 14.10 -27.65
C LEU A 409 -7.04 15.07 -28.47
N ASP A 410 -7.44 16.17 -27.85
CA ASP A 410 -8.18 17.23 -28.52
C ASP A 410 -7.32 17.84 -29.64
N ARG A 411 -7.71 17.58 -30.89
CA ARG A 411 -7.02 18.07 -32.09
C ARG A 411 -7.00 19.60 -32.18
N THR A 412 -7.95 20.29 -31.55
CA THR A 412 -7.95 21.76 -31.52
C THR A 412 -6.87 22.31 -30.61
N ALA A 413 -6.52 21.58 -29.54
CA ALA A 413 -5.48 21.97 -28.59
C ALA A 413 -4.09 21.46 -29.00
N TYR A 414 -4.01 20.27 -29.60
CA TYR A 414 -2.74 19.57 -29.85
C TYR A 414 -2.47 19.24 -31.32
N GLY A 415 -3.32 19.64 -32.27
CA GLY A 415 -3.13 19.32 -33.69
C GLY A 415 -3.27 17.83 -34.02
N ASP A 416 -2.66 17.42 -35.13
CA ASP A 416 -2.62 16.00 -35.51
C ASP A 416 -1.64 15.21 -34.64
N GLN A 417 -2.17 14.22 -33.94
CA GLN A 417 -1.47 13.36 -32.99
C GLN A 417 -1.54 11.87 -33.37
N ASP A 418 -2.06 11.58 -34.56
CA ASP A 418 -2.12 10.22 -35.08
C ASP A 418 -0.74 9.65 -35.36
N SER A 419 -0.60 8.35 -35.14
CA SER A 419 0.67 7.65 -35.24
C SER A 419 1.23 7.70 -36.66
N LYS A 420 2.54 7.87 -36.75
CA LYS A 420 3.34 7.81 -37.98
C LYS A 420 3.94 6.42 -38.21
N ILE A 421 3.58 5.41 -37.40
CA ILE A 421 3.90 4.01 -37.71
C ILE A 421 3.10 3.59 -38.95
N THR A 422 3.79 3.09 -39.96
CA THR A 422 3.21 2.64 -41.23
C THR A 422 3.32 1.12 -41.37
N GLU A 423 2.57 0.54 -42.30
CA GLU A 423 2.67 -0.87 -42.67
C GLU A 423 4.10 -1.27 -43.05
N GLY A 424 4.77 -0.45 -43.88
CA GLY A 424 6.15 -0.68 -44.30
C GLY A 424 7.17 -0.72 -43.15
N HIS A 425 6.90 -0.07 -42.01
CA HIS A 425 7.77 -0.17 -40.84
C HIS A 425 7.71 -1.56 -40.18
N ILE A 426 6.56 -2.24 -40.25
CA ILE A 426 6.25 -3.34 -39.34
C ILE A 426 6.17 -4.71 -40.03
N GLU A 427 5.69 -4.78 -41.28
CA GLU A 427 5.45 -6.06 -41.96
C GLU A 427 6.72 -6.90 -42.13
N LYS A 428 7.87 -6.25 -42.33
CA LYS A 428 9.17 -6.93 -42.45
C LYS A 428 9.52 -7.82 -41.26
N ASN A 429 8.95 -7.55 -40.08
CA ASN A 429 9.24 -8.23 -38.83
C ASN A 429 8.07 -9.08 -38.29
N MET A 430 7.00 -9.26 -39.08
CA MET A 430 5.78 -9.99 -38.72
C MET A 430 5.77 -11.46 -39.18
N SER A 431 6.94 -12.07 -39.35
CA SER A 431 7.08 -13.50 -39.67
C SER A 431 6.31 -13.91 -40.96
N GLY A 432 6.29 -13.02 -41.96
CA GLY A 432 5.65 -13.24 -43.25
C GLY A 432 4.14 -12.98 -43.30
N MET A 433 3.52 -12.57 -42.20
CA MET A 433 2.12 -12.13 -42.19
C MET A 433 1.98 -10.69 -42.70
N THR A 434 0.87 -10.41 -43.40
CA THR A 434 0.46 -9.05 -43.71
C THR A 434 -0.17 -8.36 -42.50
N LEU A 435 -0.19 -7.01 -42.50
CA LEU A 435 -0.89 -6.21 -41.49
C LEU A 435 -2.34 -6.66 -41.29
N GLN A 436 -3.07 -6.84 -42.40
CA GLN A 436 -4.48 -7.23 -42.35
C GLN A 436 -4.68 -8.58 -41.68
N GLN A 437 -3.89 -9.59 -42.05
CA GLN A 437 -3.95 -10.92 -41.43
C GLN A 437 -3.62 -10.85 -39.93
N ALA A 438 -2.62 -10.06 -39.53
CA ALA A 438 -2.26 -9.94 -38.12
C ALA A 438 -3.33 -9.23 -37.27
N LEU A 439 -4.07 -8.28 -37.84
CA LEU A 439 -5.21 -7.64 -37.17
C LEU A 439 -6.37 -8.63 -36.98
N GLU A 440 -6.72 -9.35 -38.04
CA GLU A 440 -7.79 -10.37 -38.06
C GLU A 440 -7.51 -11.48 -37.05
N ASP A 441 -6.29 -12.03 -37.07
CA ASP A 441 -5.83 -13.06 -36.15
C ASP A 441 -5.59 -12.54 -34.71
N GLY A 442 -5.63 -11.23 -34.50
CA GLY A 442 -5.44 -10.61 -33.18
C GLY A 442 -4.01 -10.74 -32.65
N ARG A 443 -3.02 -10.64 -33.54
CA ARG A 443 -1.59 -10.79 -33.23
C ARG A 443 -0.87 -9.47 -32.97
N LEU A 444 -1.51 -8.33 -33.18
CA LEU A 444 -0.93 -7.02 -32.92
C LEU A 444 -1.34 -6.46 -31.56
N PHE A 445 -0.34 -5.97 -30.83
CA PHE A 445 -0.50 -5.37 -29.51
C PHE A 445 0.26 -4.06 -29.43
N VAL A 446 -0.15 -3.19 -28.51
CA VAL A 446 0.50 -1.91 -28.28
C VAL A 446 0.59 -1.60 -26.79
N VAL A 447 1.70 -1.00 -26.39
CA VAL A 447 1.82 -0.24 -25.14
C VAL A 447 1.92 1.23 -25.53
N ASP A 448 0.89 2.00 -25.15
CA ASP A 448 0.64 3.33 -25.67
C ASP A 448 0.58 4.34 -24.53
N HIS A 449 1.66 5.09 -24.36
CA HIS A 449 1.79 6.13 -23.34
C HIS A 449 1.64 7.54 -23.93
N HIS A 450 1.35 7.64 -25.23
CA HIS A 450 1.42 8.90 -25.96
C HIS A 450 0.49 9.97 -25.36
N ASP A 451 -0.81 9.66 -25.30
CA ASP A 451 -1.83 10.64 -24.90
C ASP A 451 -1.74 11.03 -23.42
N TRP A 452 -1.14 10.17 -22.60
CA TRP A 452 -0.92 10.48 -21.18
C TRP A 452 0.29 11.40 -20.96
N VAL A 453 1.31 11.31 -21.81
CA VAL A 453 2.58 12.04 -21.65
C VAL A 453 2.59 13.34 -22.46
N MET A 454 2.07 13.32 -23.70
CA MET A 454 2.13 14.45 -24.64
C MET A 454 1.68 15.80 -24.06
N PRO A 455 0.56 15.91 -23.31
CA PRO A 455 0.10 17.19 -22.73
C PRO A 455 1.04 17.85 -21.71
N TYR A 456 2.08 17.12 -21.28
CA TYR A 456 3.03 17.57 -20.27
C TYR A 456 4.46 17.72 -20.81
N LEU A 457 4.74 17.22 -22.03
CA LEU A 457 6.10 17.08 -22.51
C LEU A 457 6.85 18.39 -22.65
N LYS A 458 6.20 19.46 -23.13
CA LYS A 458 6.85 20.78 -23.25
C LYS A 458 7.37 21.24 -21.90
N ARG A 459 6.49 21.29 -20.89
CA ARG A 459 6.80 21.68 -19.51
C ARG A 459 7.83 20.76 -18.85
N ILE A 460 7.80 19.45 -19.12
CA ILE A 460 8.79 18.50 -18.60
C ILE A 460 10.16 18.76 -19.24
N ASN A 461 10.21 18.94 -20.56
CA ASN A 461 11.45 19.12 -21.33
C ASN A 461 12.14 20.48 -21.07
N GLU A 462 11.44 21.42 -20.45
CA GLU A 462 11.96 22.71 -19.99
C GLU A 462 12.59 22.65 -18.58
N LEU A 463 12.49 21.53 -17.86
CA LEU A 463 13.09 21.38 -16.53
C LEU A 463 14.62 21.19 -16.58
N PRO A 464 15.36 21.65 -15.54
CA PRO A 464 14.90 22.41 -14.37
C PRO A 464 14.58 23.88 -14.65
N GLY A 465 13.65 24.46 -13.88
CA GLY A 465 13.56 25.92 -13.74
C GLY A 465 14.72 26.49 -12.90
N GLU A 466 14.88 27.82 -12.90
CA GLU A 466 16.01 28.50 -12.24
C GLU A 466 16.20 28.11 -10.76
N GLU A 467 15.11 28.07 -9.97
CA GLU A 467 15.14 27.70 -8.54
C GLU A 467 15.42 26.20 -8.29
N GLU A 468 15.41 25.38 -9.34
CA GLU A 468 15.54 23.91 -9.27
C GLU A 468 16.91 23.42 -9.75
N ILE A 469 17.75 24.33 -10.29
CA ILE A 469 19.09 24.01 -10.78
C ILE A 469 19.95 23.47 -9.65
N GLY A 470 20.57 22.31 -9.87
CA GLY A 470 21.41 21.62 -8.89
C GLY A 470 20.63 20.70 -7.94
N GLU A 471 19.30 20.78 -7.91
CA GLU A 471 18.44 19.89 -7.12
C GLU A 471 17.76 18.81 -7.97
N ILE A 472 17.41 19.13 -9.22
CA ILE A 472 16.86 18.16 -10.18
C ILE A 472 17.68 18.15 -11.48
N SER A 473 17.71 16.99 -12.15
CA SER A 473 18.45 16.82 -13.41
C SER A 473 17.65 17.36 -14.61
N PRO A 474 18.33 17.89 -15.66
CA PRO A 474 17.69 18.22 -16.93
C PRO A 474 16.89 17.06 -17.51
N ARG A 475 15.76 17.37 -18.12
CA ARG A 475 14.86 16.36 -18.69
C ARG A 475 14.73 16.55 -20.20
N LYS A 476 14.80 15.44 -20.93
CA LYS A 476 14.45 15.34 -22.35
C LYS A 476 13.73 14.03 -22.58
N ALA A 477 12.50 14.13 -23.05
CA ALA A 477 11.57 13.03 -23.10
C ALA A 477 10.65 13.11 -24.31
N TYR A 478 10.09 11.96 -24.62
CA TYR A 478 9.18 11.73 -25.73
C TYR A 478 7.97 10.95 -25.22
N ALA A 479 6.84 11.16 -25.86
CA ALA A 479 5.65 10.34 -25.76
C ALA A 479 5.89 9.08 -26.59
N ALA A 480 5.84 7.92 -25.96
CA ALA A 480 6.18 6.66 -26.61
C ALA A 480 4.95 5.81 -26.96
N ARG A 481 4.92 5.23 -28.16
CA ARG A 481 4.08 4.07 -28.51
C ARG A 481 4.96 2.91 -28.93
N THR A 482 4.73 1.73 -28.35
CA THR A 482 5.47 0.51 -28.70
C THR A 482 4.52 -0.50 -29.31
N LEU A 483 4.73 -0.86 -30.58
CA LEU A 483 3.94 -1.86 -31.30
C LEU A 483 4.63 -3.22 -31.23
N LEU A 484 3.85 -4.27 -30.98
CA LEU A 484 4.33 -5.64 -30.79
C LEU A 484 3.54 -6.65 -31.63
N PHE A 485 4.21 -7.74 -32.00
CA PHE A 485 3.64 -8.90 -32.68
C PHE A 485 3.69 -10.13 -31.78
N LEU A 486 2.60 -10.90 -31.77
CA LEU A 486 2.52 -12.19 -31.08
C LEU A 486 2.93 -13.33 -32.02
N ASN A 487 4.06 -13.95 -31.68
CA ASN A 487 4.58 -15.12 -32.37
C ASN A 487 3.75 -16.37 -32.08
N ASN A 488 3.93 -17.41 -32.90
CA ASN A 488 3.25 -18.70 -32.72
C ASN A 488 3.66 -19.44 -31.44
N ASP A 489 4.84 -19.14 -30.88
CA ASP A 489 5.32 -19.68 -29.61
C ASP A 489 4.82 -18.89 -28.38
N SER A 490 3.85 -17.99 -28.57
CA SER A 490 3.30 -17.08 -27.55
C SER A 490 4.26 -16.00 -27.04
N THR A 491 5.45 -15.85 -27.63
CA THR A 491 6.35 -14.72 -27.30
C THR A 491 5.93 -13.44 -28.03
N LEU A 492 6.21 -12.30 -27.43
CA LEU A 492 6.04 -10.99 -28.07
C LEU A 492 7.35 -10.53 -28.71
N ARG A 493 7.24 -9.99 -29.93
CA ARG A 493 8.33 -9.32 -30.65
C ARG A 493 7.99 -7.84 -30.81
N PRO A 494 8.86 -6.90 -30.40
CA PRO A 494 8.66 -5.48 -30.71
C PRO A 494 8.86 -5.24 -32.21
N LEU A 495 7.96 -4.47 -32.84
CA LEU A 495 8.00 -4.15 -34.26
C LEU A 495 8.48 -2.71 -34.52
N ALA A 496 8.01 -1.78 -33.69
CA ALA A 496 8.33 -0.38 -33.82
C ALA A 496 8.15 0.35 -32.48
N ILE A 497 8.96 1.39 -32.28
CA ILE A 497 8.79 2.38 -31.21
C ILE A 497 8.67 3.74 -31.87
N GLU A 498 7.53 4.37 -31.66
CA GLU A 498 7.27 5.75 -32.04
C GLU A 498 7.64 6.66 -30.86
N LEU A 499 8.48 7.66 -31.11
CA LEU A 499 8.81 8.71 -30.16
C LEU A 499 8.34 10.05 -30.71
N SER A 500 7.40 10.67 -30.00
CA SER A 500 6.77 11.93 -30.38
C SER A 500 7.11 13.04 -29.38
N SER A 501 7.38 14.23 -29.89
CA SER A 501 7.49 15.46 -29.09
C SER A 501 6.49 16.51 -29.59
N PRO A 502 6.02 17.44 -28.75
CA PRO A 502 5.24 18.57 -29.21
C PRO A 502 6.01 19.36 -30.28
N HIS A 503 5.31 19.96 -31.23
CA HIS A 503 5.93 20.89 -32.17
C HIS A 503 6.56 22.07 -31.40
N GLN A 504 7.74 22.52 -31.85
CA GLN A 504 8.56 23.46 -31.08
C GLN A 504 7.92 24.86 -30.95
N ASP A 505 7.29 25.33 -32.03
CA ASP A 505 6.69 26.66 -32.09
C ASP A 505 5.32 26.73 -31.38
N ASP A 506 4.43 25.79 -31.69
CA ASP A 506 3.05 25.75 -31.16
C ASP A 506 2.55 24.30 -31.08
N GLU A 507 2.03 23.89 -29.92
CA GLU A 507 1.51 22.53 -29.70
C GLU A 507 0.28 22.22 -30.58
N GLN A 508 -0.44 23.23 -31.07
CA GLN A 508 -1.57 23.06 -31.99
C GLN A 508 -1.15 22.56 -33.38
N LEU A 509 0.14 22.60 -33.71
CA LEU A 509 0.66 22.13 -34.99
C LEU A 509 0.87 20.61 -35.05
N GLY A 510 0.57 19.87 -33.98
CA GLY A 510 0.75 18.42 -33.91
C GLY A 510 2.07 18.00 -33.26
N SER A 511 2.45 16.75 -33.48
CA SER A 511 3.72 16.20 -32.99
C SER A 511 4.79 16.12 -34.06
N VAL A 512 6.04 16.35 -33.65
CA VAL A 512 7.23 15.95 -34.39
C VAL A 512 7.61 14.55 -33.93
N THR A 513 7.60 13.61 -34.86
CA THR A 513 7.64 12.18 -34.54
C THR A 513 8.74 11.47 -35.32
N THR A 514 9.44 10.55 -34.67
CA THR A 514 10.37 9.61 -35.31
C THR A 514 9.97 8.19 -34.95
N VAL A 515 9.93 7.29 -35.94
CA VAL A 515 9.66 5.87 -35.75
C VAL A 515 10.97 5.10 -35.85
N TYR A 516 11.25 4.29 -34.84
CA TYR A 516 12.39 3.38 -34.79
C TYR A 516 11.90 1.96 -34.97
N THR A 517 12.62 1.14 -35.74
CA THR A 517 12.36 -0.29 -35.90
C THR A 517 13.56 -1.10 -35.41
N PRO A 518 13.38 -2.37 -35.02
CA PRO A 518 14.50 -3.27 -34.76
C PRO A 518 15.48 -3.31 -35.95
N PRO A 519 16.79 -3.46 -35.71
CA PRO A 519 17.79 -3.59 -36.76
C PRO A 519 17.59 -4.87 -37.58
N ASP A 520 17.91 -4.82 -38.88
CA ASP A 520 17.67 -5.93 -39.81
C ASP A 520 18.65 -7.12 -39.62
N THR A 521 19.79 -6.92 -38.96
CA THR A 521 20.76 -7.97 -38.64
C THR A 521 20.94 -8.13 -37.13
N SER A 522 20.93 -9.39 -36.67
CA SER A 522 21.21 -9.76 -35.27
C SER A 522 22.70 -9.74 -34.90
N ASP A 523 23.57 -9.40 -35.85
CA ASP A 523 25.02 -9.59 -35.77
C ASP A 523 25.79 -8.47 -35.07
N ASP A 524 25.10 -7.41 -34.64
CA ASP A 524 25.70 -6.46 -33.70
C ASP A 524 25.85 -7.15 -32.33
N ILE A 525 27.03 -7.74 -32.11
CA ILE A 525 27.48 -8.22 -30.81
C ILE A 525 27.12 -7.14 -29.78
N LEU A 526 26.19 -7.46 -28.86
CA LEU A 526 25.78 -6.60 -27.76
C LEU A 526 27.02 -6.18 -26.96
N SER A 527 27.63 -5.06 -27.34
CA SER A 527 28.78 -4.53 -26.64
C SER A 527 28.27 -3.71 -25.45
N ALA A 528 28.86 -3.92 -24.27
CA ALA A 528 28.39 -3.29 -23.03
C ALA A 528 28.36 -1.75 -23.07
N ASN A 529 29.14 -1.13 -23.97
CA ASN A 529 29.36 0.32 -24.00
C ASN A 529 28.88 1.02 -25.28
N LYS A 530 28.19 0.33 -26.21
CA LYS A 530 27.56 0.99 -27.37
C LYS A 530 26.06 0.78 -27.35
N PHE A 531 25.32 1.88 -27.45
CA PHE A 531 23.87 1.90 -27.56
C PHE A 531 23.49 2.32 -28.98
N THR A 532 22.60 1.56 -29.59
CA THR A 532 22.00 1.91 -30.89
C THR A 532 20.86 2.89 -30.69
N ALA A 533 20.39 3.54 -31.77
CA ALA A 533 19.16 4.32 -31.72
C ALA A 533 17.96 3.50 -31.24
N TRP A 534 17.89 2.21 -31.61
CA TRP A 534 16.87 1.28 -31.13
C TRP A 534 16.94 1.04 -29.61
N ASP A 535 18.15 0.87 -29.06
CA ASP A 535 18.31 0.74 -27.61
C ASP A 535 17.83 1.98 -26.85
N LEU A 536 18.13 3.18 -27.38
CA LEU A 536 17.68 4.44 -26.80
C LEU A 536 16.16 4.61 -26.92
N ALA A 537 15.56 4.17 -28.03
CA ALA A 537 14.11 4.17 -28.20
C ALA A 537 13.42 3.29 -27.15
N LYS A 538 13.94 2.08 -26.90
CA LYS A 538 13.48 1.21 -25.79
C LYS A 538 13.64 1.89 -24.44
N ALA A 539 14.76 2.57 -24.18
CA ALA A 539 14.97 3.29 -22.91
C ALA A 539 13.91 4.38 -22.68
N HIS A 540 13.56 5.17 -23.71
CA HIS A 540 12.50 6.18 -23.61
C HIS A 540 11.11 5.55 -23.41
N ALA A 541 10.79 4.46 -24.13
CA ALA A 541 9.56 3.72 -23.94
C ALA A 541 9.44 3.16 -22.51
N THR A 542 10.51 2.56 -21.98
CA THR A 542 10.56 2.06 -20.60
C THR A 542 10.43 3.18 -19.57
N ALA A 543 10.99 4.36 -19.81
CA ALA A 543 10.83 5.51 -18.91
C ALA A 543 9.38 6.01 -18.83
N ASN A 544 8.68 6.01 -19.96
CA ASN A 544 7.24 6.31 -20.03
C ASN A 544 6.46 5.27 -19.22
N ASP A 545 6.72 3.98 -19.47
CA ASP A 545 6.04 2.87 -18.82
C ASP A 545 6.26 2.82 -17.31
N THR A 546 7.50 3.05 -16.89
CA THR A 546 7.89 3.15 -15.47
C THR A 546 7.15 4.29 -14.77
N SER A 547 6.96 5.42 -15.46
CA SER A 547 6.21 6.56 -14.92
C SER A 547 4.72 6.25 -14.82
N LYS A 548 4.12 5.64 -15.85
CA LYS A 548 2.72 5.22 -15.82
C LYS A 548 2.48 4.21 -14.70
N ASN A 549 3.36 3.23 -14.57
CA ASN A 549 3.31 2.24 -13.52
C ASN A 549 3.31 2.91 -12.15
N ASN A 550 4.32 3.74 -11.89
CA ASN A 550 4.52 4.30 -10.57
C ASN A 550 3.36 5.23 -10.13
N PHE A 551 2.90 6.13 -10.99
CA PHE A 551 1.92 7.17 -10.61
C PHE A 551 0.45 6.79 -10.85
N VAL A 552 0.19 5.79 -11.72
CA VAL A 552 -1.19 5.38 -12.05
C VAL A 552 -1.46 3.95 -11.57
N ILE A 553 -0.72 2.97 -12.08
CA ILE A 553 -1.02 1.56 -11.80
C ILE A 553 -0.71 1.18 -10.34
N HIS A 554 0.40 1.67 -9.79
CA HIS A 554 0.83 1.39 -8.44
C HIS A 554 0.24 2.40 -7.45
N TRP A 555 0.57 3.69 -7.58
CA TRP A 555 0.12 4.67 -6.61
C TRP A 555 -1.40 4.92 -6.65
N LEU A 556 -1.95 5.32 -7.80
CA LEU A 556 -3.37 5.68 -7.88
C LEU A 556 -4.28 4.46 -7.67
N ASN A 557 -4.09 3.41 -8.46
CA ASN A 557 -4.99 2.25 -8.50
C ASN A 557 -4.85 1.31 -7.29
N VAL A 558 -3.78 1.43 -6.49
CA VAL A 558 -3.61 0.66 -5.25
C VAL A 558 -3.61 1.58 -4.04
N HIS A 559 -2.58 2.43 -3.87
CA HIS A 559 -2.42 3.20 -2.63
C HIS A 559 -3.52 4.24 -2.41
N ALA A 560 -3.71 5.16 -3.36
CA ALA A 560 -4.59 6.32 -3.18
C ALA A 560 -6.08 5.92 -3.18
N THR A 561 -6.48 4.93 -3.97
CA THR A 561 -7.88 4.47 -4.05
C THR A 561 -8.27 3.54 -2.92
N MET A 562 -7.33 2.80 -2.31
CA MET A 562 -7.63 1.98 -1.14
C MET A 562 -7.81 2.81 0.13
N GLU A 563 -7.11 3.94 0.28
CA GLU A 563 -7.18 4.79 1.48
C GLU A 563 -8.61 5.24 1.85
N PRO A 564 -9.45 5.74 0.92
CA PRO A 564 -10.88 5.99 1.20
C PRO A 564 -11.64 4.77 1.70
N LEU A 565 -11.35 3.56 1.21
CA LEU A 565 -12.02 2.33 1.65
C LEU A 565 -11.63 1.96 3.08
N VAL A 566 -10.37 2.15 3.45
CA VAL A 566 -9.90 1.97 4.84
C VAL A 566 -10.62 2.94 5.78
N ILE A 567 -10.68 4.23 5.40
CA ILE A 567 -11.34 5.27 6.18
C ILE A 567 -12.83 4.96 6.33
N ALA A 568 -13.53 4.65 5.22
CA ALA A 568 -14.96 4.34 5.23
C ALA A 568 -15.28 3.11 6.10
N THR A 569 -14.48 2.05 5.99
CA THR A 569 -14.69 0.82 6.76
C THR A 569 -14.59 1.07 8.26
N ASN A 570 -13.55 1.76 8.72
CA ASN A 570 -13.40 2.06 10.15
C ASN A 570 -14.45 3.07 10.66
N ARG A 571 -14.92 4.00 9.82
CA ARG A 571 -15.96 5.00 10.19
C ARG A 571 -17.38 4.44 10.28
N GLN A 572 -17.70 3.41 9.48
CA GLN A 572 -19.08 2.98 9.26
C GLN A 572 -19.35 1.53 9.69
N LEU A 573 -18.33 0.68 9.73
CA LEU A 573 -18.46 -0.71 10.10
C LEU A 573 -17.76 -0.96 11.42
N SER A 574 -18.54 -1.25 12.47
CA SER A 574 -18.01 -1.67 13.78
C SER A 574 -17.06 -2.86 13.60
N VAL A 575 -16.09 -3.01 14.50
CA VAL A 575 -15.22 -4.19 14.56
C VAL A 575 -15.98 -5.52 14.72
N LEU A 576 -17.24 -5.47 15.20
CA LEU A 576 -18.16 -6.60 15.24
C LEU A 576 -18.75 -6.95 13.86
N HIS A 577 -18.74 -6.05 12.89
CA HIS A 577 -19.37 -6.27 11.60
C HIS A 577 -18.59 -7.32 10.77
N PRO A 578 -19.25 -8.33 10.19
CA PRO A 578 -18.56 -9.39 9.44
C PRO A 578 -17.73 -8.85 8.28
N VAL A 579 -18.23 -7.85 7.55
CA VAL A 579 -17.47 -7.19 6.46
C VAL A 579 -16.24 -6.42 7.00
N HIS A 580 -16.31 -5.82 8.20
CA HIS A 580 -15.12 -5.21 8.80
C HIS A 580 -14.05 -6.27 9.05
N LYS A 581 -14.43 -7.40 9.67
CA LYS A 581 -13.50 -8.51 9.94
C LYS A 581 -12.90 -9.10 8.66
N LEU A 582 -13.70 -9.21 7.59
CA LEU A 582 -13.24 -9.67 6.28
C LEU A 582 -12.23 -8.69 5.66
N LEU A 583 -12.51 -7.39 5.68
CA LEU A 583 -11.70 -6.40 4.97
C LEU A 583 -10.46 -5.93 5.74
N LYS A 584 -10.52 -5.84 7.07
CA LYS A 584 -9.46 -5.27 7.91
C LYS A 584 -8.07 -5.87 7.65
N PRO A 585 -7.89 -7.19 7.47
CA PRO A 585 -6.57 -7.76 7.15
C PRO A 585 -5.96 -7.21 5.84
N HIS A 586 -6.79 -6.82 4.87
CA HIS A 586 -6.36 -6.31 3.57
C HIS A 586 -5.98 -4.82 3.60
N PHE A 587 -6.24 -4.11 4.70
CA PHE A 587 -5.92 -2.68 4.87
C PHE A 587 -4.64 -2.43 5.68
N ARG A 588 -4.02 -3.51 6.17
CA ARG A 588 -2.86 -3.43 7.05
C ARG A 588 -1.77 -2.58 6.42
N ASN A 589 -1.31 -1.57 7.16
CA ASN A 589 -0.24 -0.63 6.83
C ASN A 589 -0.57 0.37 5.70
N THR A 590 -1.73 0.31 5.06
CA THR A 590 -2.06 1.19 3.92
C THR A 590 -2.01 2.66 4.32
N LEU A 591 -2.64 3.07 5.44
CA LEU A 591 -2.63 4.48 5.84
C LEU A 591 -1.24 4.96 6.25
N HIS A 592 -0.49 4.13 6.98
CA HIS A 592 0.86 4.47 7.43
C HIS A 592 1.82 4.65 6.24
N VAL A 593 1.86 3.69 5.30
CA VAL A 593 2.75 3.80 4.13
C VAL A 593 2.34 4.97 3.23
N ASN A 594 1.04 5.25 3.07
CA ASN A 594 0.57 6.39 2.30
C ASN A 594 0.98 7.72 2.96
N ALA A 595 0.88 7.83 4.28
CA ALA A 595 1.31 9.02 5.01
C ALA A 595 2.82 9.26 4.84
N VAL A 596 3.65 8.22 4.98
CA VAL A 596 5.09 8.30 4.71
C VAL A 596 5.36 8.70 3.25
N ALA A 597 4.61 8.14 2.31
CA ALA A 597 4.76 8.47 0.90
C ALA A 597 4.43 9.95 0.61
N ARG A 598 3.37 10.51 1.19
CA ARG A 598 3.07 11.95 1.08
C ARG A 598 4.17 12.82 1.69
N GLN A 599 4.86 12.33 2.72
CA GLN A 599 5.97 13.04 3.33
C GLN A 599 7.22 13.01 2.43
N ILE A 600 7.81 11.84 2.17
CA ILE A 600 9.16 11.78 1.60
C ILE A 600 9.23 11.31 0.14
N ILE A 601 8.15 10.73 -0.39
CA ILE A 601 8.12 10.17 -1.75
C ILE A 601 7.53 11.18 -2.73
N PHE A 602 6.33 11.69 -2.46
CA PHE A 602 5.55 12.57 -3.34
C PHE A 602 5.49 14.04 -2.89
N GLY A 603 5.93 14.36 -1.67
CA GLY A 603 6.03 15.74 -1.22
C GLY A 603 7.03 16.53 -2.08
N SER A 604 6.77 17.81 -2.35
CA SER A 604 7.64 18.67 -3.17
C SER A 604 9.04 18.83 -2.58
N GLY A 605 9.13 18.88 -1.26
CA GLY A 605 10.37 18.95 -0.52
C GLY A 605 10.23 19.68 0.82
N ASP A 606 11.18 19.43 1.71
CA ASP A 606 11.21 19.96 3.07
C ASP A 606 12.65 20.29 3.50
N ARG A 607 12.78 21.07 4.57
CA ARG A 607 14.07 21.43 5.15
C ARG A 607 14.58 20.33 6.09
N ARG A 608 15.84 19.95 5.96
CA ARG A 608 16.55 19.08 6.91
C ARG A 608 17.05 19.85 8.12
N LYS A 609 17.45 19.13 9.18
CA LYS A 609 18.05 19.73 10.40
C LYS A 609 19.35 20.49 10.14
N ASN A 610 20.09 20.13 9.10
CA ASN A 610 21.32 20.80 8.68
C ASN A 610 21.06 21.90 7.64
N ASP A 611 19.82 22.39 7.53
CA ASP A 611 19.34 23.40 6.58
C ASP A 611 19.32 23.02 5.09
N ASP A 612 19.81 21.83 4.72
CA ASP A 612 19.70 21.32 3.35
C ASP A 612 18.25 21.11 2.93
N ILE A 613 17.95 21.31 1.65
CA ILE A 613 16.66 20.99 1.06
C ILE A 613 16.63 19.51 0.68
N PHE A 614 15.65 18.78 1.19
CA PHE A 614 15.30 17.46 0.72
C PHE A 614 14.13 17.58 -0.25
N ARG A 615 14.34 17.23 -1.52
CA ARG A 615 13.26 17.06 -2.50
C ARG A 615 12.62 15.68 -2.35
N GLY A 616 11.32 15.59 -2.63
CA GLY A 616 10.64 14.30 -2.71
C GLY A 616 11.31 13.37 -3.71
N ILE A 617 11.44 12.10 -3.33
CA ILE A 617 12.19 11.10 -4.10
C ILE A 617 11.68 11.00 -5.54
N GLN A 618 10.37 11.04 -5.75
CA GLN A 618 9.77 10.86 -7.07
C GLN A 618 10.03 12.03 -8.00
N GLU A 619 10.03 13.26 -7.49
CA GLU A 619 10.24 14.45 -8.32
C GLU A 619 11.66 14.53 -8.89
N VAL A 620 12.63 13.94 -8.19
CA VAL A 620 14.04 13.93 -8.62
C VAL A 620 14.42 12.67 -9.40
N THR A 621 13.71 11.56 -9.24
CA THR A 621 14.06 10.28 -9.88
C THR A 621 13.26 9.95 -11.13
N TYR A 622 12.00 10.39 -11.25
CA TYR A 622 11.14 10.01 -12.38
C TYR A 622 10.98 11.13 -13.40
N LEU A 623 10.65 10.72 -14.63
CA LEU A 623 10.48 11.58 -15.79
C LEU A 623 9.56 12.79 -15.53
N PRO A 624 8.34 12.63 -14.96
CA PRO A 624 7.40 13.75 -14.87
C PRO A 624 7.76 14.82 -13.84
N SER A 625 8.71 14.52 -12.94
CA SER A 625 9.12 15.41 -11.85
C SER A 625 7.91 16.00 -11.09
N LYS A 626 7.88 17.30 -10.84
CA LYS A 626 6.80 18.01 -10.13
C LYS A 626 5.40 17.89 -10.75
N TYR A 627 5.29 17.47 -12.02
CA TYR A 627 4.01 17.27 -12.68
C TYR A 627 3.41 15.88 -12.43
N ALA A 628 4.13 14.97 -11.79
CA ALA A 628 3.74 13.56 -11.70
C ALA A 628 2.38 13.33 -11.01
N MET A 629 2.15 14.01 -9.88
CA MET A 629 0.92 13.88 -9.12
C MET A 629 -0.27 14.56 -9.82
N GLU A 630 0.00 15.64 -10.56
CA GLU A 630 -0.98 16.26 -11.44
C GLU A 630 -1.40 15.30 -12.57
N MET A 631 -0.44 14.65 -13.22
CA MET A 631 -0.69 13.63 -14.25
C MET A 631 -1.44 12.40 -13.70
N SER A 632 -1.18 12.03 -12.44
CA SER A 632 -1.94 10.99 -11.72
C SER A 632 -3.41 11.42 -11.56
N SER A 633 -3.66 12.68 -11.20
CA SER A 633 -5.02 13.22 -11.10
C SER A 633 -5.75 13.26 -12.44
N LYS A 634 -5.07 13.65 -13.54
CA LYS A 634 -5.67 13.56 -14.88
C LYS A 634 -5.95 12.13 -15.30
N ALA A 635 -5.15 11.15 -14.87
CA ALA A 635 -5.45 9.74 -15.13
C ALA A 635 -6.67 9.23 -14.34
N TYR A 636 -6.95 9.82 -13.18
CA TYR A 636 -8.09 9.46 -12.33
C TYR A 636 -9.45 9.81 -12.94
N THR A 637 -9.54 10.75 -13.89
CA THR A 637 -10.80 11.06 -14.58
C THR A 637 -11.40 9.85 -15.30
N ASN A 638 -10.54 8.95 -15.78
CA ASN A 638 -10.91 7.72 -16.49
C ASN A 638 -10.89 6.48 -15.58
N TRP A 639 -10.72 6.68 -14.27
CA TRP A 639 -10.71 5.58 -13.31
C TRP A 639 -12.13 5.04 -13.10
N ASN A 640 -12.29 3.73 -13.20
CA ASN A 640 -13.56 3.06 -13.00
C ASN A 640 -13.37 1.83 -12.09
N PHE A 641 -13.97 1.87 -10.90
CA PHE A 641 -13.86 0.83 -9.88
C PHE A 641 -14.20 -0.57 -10.41
N THR A 642 -15.28 -0.71 -11.18
CA THR A 642 -15.74 -2.03 -11.65
C THR A 642 -14.86 -2.60 -12.76
N GLU A 643 -14.20 -1.72 -13.51
CA GLU A 643 -13.30 -2.14 -14.59
C GLU A 643 -11.91 -2.55 -14.08
N LEU A 644 -11.59 -2.30 -12.81
CA LEU A 644 -10.38 -2.83 -12.17
C LEU A 644 -10.46 -4.33 -11.86
N ALA A 645 -11.67 -4.91 -11.89
CA ALA A 645 -11.82 -6.35 -11.73
C ALA A 645 -11.03 -7.05 -12.83
N LEU A 646 -10.10 -7.92 -12.45
CA LEU A 646 -9.15 -8.55 -13.37
C LEU A 646 -9.80 -9.13 -14.65
N PRO A 647 -10.93 -9.88 -14.59
CA PRO A 647 -11.64 -10.35 -15.77
C PRO A 647 -12.07 -9.22 -16.72
N ALA A 648 -12.63 -8.15 -16.15
CA ALA A 648 -13.09 -6.99 -16.91
C ALA A 648 -11.92 -6.21 -17.53
N ASP A 649 -10.82 -6.02 -16.78
CA ASP A 649 -9.61 -5.38 -17.28
C ASP A 649 -9.00 -6.13 -18.47
N LEU A 650 -8.85 -7.47 -18.35
CA LEU A 650 -8.30 -8.30 -19.42
C LEU A 650 -9.15 -8.24 -20.70
N ILE A 651 -10.48 -8.24 -20.56
CA ILE A 651 -11.40 -8.09 -21.71
C ILE A 651 -11.31 -6.68 -22.29
N LYS A 652 -11.31 -5.64 -21.44
CA LYS A 652 -11.24 -4.24 -21.87
C LYS A 652 -9.98 -3.96 -22.67
N ARG A 653 -8.83 -4.51 -22.26
CA ARG A 653 -7.57 -4.41 -22.99
C ARG A 653 -7.53 -5.29 -24.25
N GLY A 654 -8.54 -6.12 -24.47
CA GLY A 654 -8.63 -7.03 -25.61
C GLY A 654 -7.63 -8.19 -25.54
N VAL A 655 -7.06 -8.47 -24.35
CA VAL A 655 -6.11 -9.57 -24.12
C VAL A 655 -6.80 -10.86 -23.65
N ALA A 656 -8.10 -10.80 -23.39
CA ALA A 656 -8.98 -11.95 -23.16
C ALA A 656 -10.35 -11.78 -23.84
N LYS A 657 -11.06 -12.88 -24.02
CA LYS A 657 -12.48 -12.95 -24.44
C LYS A 657 -13.29 -13.78 -23.45
N GLY A 658 -14.58 -13.51 -23.36
CA GLY A 658 -15.53 -14.26 -22.52
C GLY A 658 -16.40 -13.33 -21.69
N ASP A 659 -16.98 -13.87 -20.62
CA ASP A 659 -17.80 -13.13 -19.67
C ASP A 659 -16.99 -12.79 -18.42
N PRO A 660 -16.88 -11.51 -18.01
CA PRO A 660 -16.13 -11.12 -16.82
C PRO A 660 -16.66 -11.75 -15.52
N ASN A 661 -17.92 -12.22 -15.49
CA ASN A 661 -18.53 -12.86 -14.33
C ASN A 661 -18.20 -14.37 -14.22
N ASN A 662 -17.62 -14.96 -15.27
CA ASN A 662 -17.24 -16.36 -15.33
C ASN A 662 -15.73 -16.48 -15.59
N PRO A 663 -14.87 -16.10 -14.61
CA PRO A 663 -13.42 -16.02 -14.80
C PRO A 663 -12.77 -17.34 -15.23
N GLU A 664 -13.36 -18.48 -14.85
CA GLU A 664 -12.91 -19.82 -15.21
C GLU A 664 -13.12 -20.18 -16.69
N LYS A 665 -13.96 -19.42 -17.40
CA LYS A 665 -14.26 -19.60 -18.83
C LYS A 665 -13.58 -18.55 -19.72
N LEU A 666 -12.80 -17.65 -19.14
CA LEU A 666 -12.09 -16.65 -19.92
C LEU A 666 -11.04 -17.29 -20.82
N GLU A 667 -11.01 -16.85 -22.06
CA GLU A 667 -10.01 -17.25 -23.04
C GLU A 667 -8.99 -16.13 -23.22
N LEU A 668 -7.76 -16.35 -22.76
CA LEU A 668 -6.64 -15.44 -23.04
C LEU A 668 -6.24 -15.51 -24.51
N LEU A 669 -5.99 -14.35 -25.14
CA LEU A 669 -5.42 -14.27 -26.49
C LEU A 669 -3.93 -14.63 -26.48
N ILE A 670 -3.20 -14.12 -25.48
CA ILE A 670 -1.81 -14.50 -25.22
C ILE A 670 -1.86 -15.66 -24.22
N LYS A 671 -1.67 -16.89 -24.70
CA LYS A 671 -1.82 -18.10 -23.87
C LYS A 671 -0.81 -18.16 -22.73
N ASP A 672 0.44 -17.75 -23.00
CA ASP A 672 1.48 -17.60 -21.98
C ASP A 672 1.63 -16.12 -21.56
N TYR A 673 0.63 -15.61 -20.84
CA TYR A 673 0.66 -14.30 -20.19
C TYR A 673 0.76 -14.50 -18.68
N PRO A 674 1.98 -14.55 -18.10
CA PRO A 674 2.18 -15.05 -16.74
C PRO A 674 1.41 -14.29 -15.67
N PHE A 675 1.34 -12.96 -15.76
CA PHE A 675 0.52 -12.14 -14.85
C PHE A 675 -0.95 -12.56 -14.89
N ALA A 676 -1.56 -12.59 -16.08
CA ALA A 676 -2.99 -12.87 -16.25
C ALA A 676 -3.34 -14.30 -15.78
N VAL A 677 -2.52 -15.29 -16.15
CA VAL A 677 -2.71 -16.70 -15.77
C VAL A 677 -2.68 -16.86 -14.24
N LEU A 678 -1.65 -16.35 -13.57
CA LEU A 678 -1.51 -16.48 -12.11
C LEU A 678 -2.58 -15.69 -11.36
N ALA A 679 -2.91 -14.50 -11.84
CA ALA A 679 -3.90 -13.65 -11.21
C ALA A 679 -5.32 -14.24 -11.33
N LEU A 680 -5.68 -14.85 -12.47
CA LEU A 680 -6.96 -15.55 -12.63
C LEU A 680 -7.07 -16.77 -11.71
N ILE A 681 -6.02 -17.60 -11.61
CA ILE A 681 -6.00 -18.74 -10.68
C ILE A 681 -6.22 -18.28 -9.24
N THR A 682 -5.56 -17.18 -8.85
CA THR A 682 -5.70 -16.61 -7.51
C THR A 682 -7.12 -16.11 -7.26
N LEU A 683 -7.71 -15.38 -8.21
CA LEU A 683 -9.08 -14.86 -8.12
C LEU A 683 -10.12 -15.98 -8.02
N ILE A 684 -9.98 -17.03 -8.85
CA ILE A 684 -10.89 -18.19 -8.84
C ILE A 684 -10.79 -18.91 -7.48
N SER A 685 -9.59 -19.02 -6.91
CA SER A 685 -9.38 -19.62 -5.59
C SER A 685 -10.02 -18.80 -4.47
N LEU A 686 -10.03 -17.47 -4.57
CA LEU A 686 -10.67 -16.59 -3.58
C LEU A 686 -12.21 -16.64 -3.67
N SER A 687 -12.76 -16.72 -4.89
CA SER A 687 -14.21 -16.76 -5.11
C SER A 687 -14.85 -18.11 -4.76
N THR A 688 -14.18 -19.23 -5.06
CA THR A 688 -14.70 -20.59 -4.77
C THR A 688 -14.76 -20.90 -3.27
N ASN A 689 -13.75 -20.49 -2.49
CA ASN A 689 -13.77 -20.65 -1.04
C ASN A 689 -14.91 -19.86 -0.36
N SER A 690 -15.43 -18.82 -1.03
CA SER A 690 -16.56 -18.01 -0.53
C SER A 690 -17.92 -18.70 -0.71
N GLN A 691 -18.03 -19.74 -1.54
CA GLN A 691 -19.29 -20.53 -1.69
C GLN A 691 -19.39 -21.68 -0.67
N THR A 692 -18.31 -22.01 0.01
CA THR A 692 -18.22 -23.07 1.02
C THR A 692 -18.25 -22.58 2.47
N LEU A 693 -18.26 -21.25 2.68
CA LEU A 693 -18.49 -20.58 3.97
C LEU A 693 -19.92 -20.05 4.01
#